data_AF-A0A498QTL2-F1
#
_entry.id   AF-A0A498QTL2-F1
#
_cell.length_a   1.000
_cell.length_b   1.000
_cell.length_c   1.000
_cell.angle_alpha   90.00
_cell.angle_beta   90.00
_cell.angle_gamma   90.00
#
_symmetry.space_group_name_H-M   'P 1'
#
loop_
_entity.id
_entity.type
_entity.pdbx_description
1 polymer ?
#
loop_
_entity_poly.entity_id
_entity_poly.type
_entity_poly.pdbx_seq_one_letter_code
_entity_poly.pdbx_strand_id
1 'polypeptide(L)'
;MSFVIAMPEMVASAATDLASIGSTISSANAAAAVPTTGLLAAGADEVSATIASLFSQHAADYQALSTQVVAFHSQFVQTLTSGAAAYAGAEAANVQQNLIDLINQPFLALTGRPLIGNGTDGTSGPVGTSGGPGGWLLGNGGNGGDSTNTGATGGAGGAAGLLGNGGKGGSGGPGTAATAGGTGGAGGAGGWLYGNGGVGGAGGSTTVNNAHGGIGGVGGNAGLLGYGGAGGAGGSATTGLGGNGGAGGDGGVFGVGGGDGGAGGSVTTGTGGTGGAGGNSQYFGTGGAGGQGGNSTNNVAGTSGGTSGAGGVGGNGGSLFGSGGVGGAGGSSTRGLAGGGGTGGIGGVFGNGGGGGAGGDTLGGVLAAGTAGTGGNGGTGGLIGAGGNGGVGGNNLAVLFNGTVGAGGNGGNARLWGDGGIGGTGGLTYNGNVTGGAGGSGGNGGSWFGDGGAGGDGSAGLGKGAGGAGGNGGAGLGMGDGGAGGAGGVGGTSGAGGAGGNGGSANVGSGGAGGDGGNAGATTGAGGDGGQGGSVSLAGAGGAGGAGGNGAVGSAGAGAGGAGGAGGNGGSSYGNGGAGGVGGNGATVSGTGGAGGAGGNAFGIGNGGTGGAGGGSAAAQGGAGGSGGAGGHGGTAGWFGNGGTGGDGGSVNGTGAGGAGGNGGNATSIGSGGNGGLGGSTFAALAGAGSGGNGGNAMGLVGAGGNGGNSGNSPLNLITPASGGNGGNAATTVIGNGGNGGSGINGGTNGTGGTPGQLGSPGLAGGVAPPPSTTNAYEAFVANTAVNLASTSAASAGSPAPFLSQIANNVEGYIQLTGQSLSAAVTDFNSNLYKLPQHLMAAFSDLLAGNVSGAVQQVATGVFGLFVDTSSLFTVTGNFPQLTAVVNGALGDLLPILTIPGESAQNFATVVKLLTDPTISVDVTNFLAPTQTLGFPVALGLELVGPAFSTAAAAGKSATAFSQAVQAGNIPLALTALVDAPAVIADGFLNGQYVLPTPLTLTVPFVVPLIGVVPQTITLQNNVPFNGILHPLERITAIAPNPLSGGMLNVTTNGTEIGGIVPALLNYWPQQLANAIGA
;
A
#
# COMPACT_ATOMS: atom_id res chain seq x y z
N MET A 1 -48.51 -58.95 -19.91
CA MET A 1 -47.35 -59.79 -20.32
C MET A 1 -47.03 -60.68 -19.14
N SER A 2 -46.90 -62.01 -19.32
CA SER A 2 -46.62 -62.92 -18.20
C SER A 2 -45.22 -62.65 -17.64
N PHE A 3 -45.11 -62.46 -16.33
CA PHE A 3 -43.83 -62.38 -15.64
C PHE A 3 -43.13 -63.73 -15.74
N VAL A 4 -42.01 -63.76 -16.46
CA VAL A 4 -41.05 -64.86 -16.37
C VAL A 4 -40.28 -64.64 -15.06
N ILE A 5 -40.53 -65.49 -14.07
CA ILE A 5 -39.69 -65.58 -12.87
C ILE A 5 -38.49 -66.45 -13.27
N ALA A 6 -37.36 -65.82 -13.60
CA ALA A 6 -36.09 -66.53 -13.60
C ALA A 6 -35.72 -66.77 -12.12
N MET A 7 -35.07 -67.89 -11.80
CA MET A 7 -34.50 -68.14 -10.47
C MET A 7 -32.98 -67.96 -10.58
N PRO A 8 -32.41 -66.77 -10.28
CA PRO A 8 -30.97 -66.52 -10.44
C PRO A 8 -30.10 -67.48 -9.63
N GLU A 9 -30.60 -67.96 -8.50
CA GLU A 9 -29.93 -68.97 -7.65
C GLU A 9 -29.73 -70.30 -8.39
N MET A 10 -30.69 -70.73 -9.22
CA MET A 10 -30.57 -71.94 -10.03
C MET A 10 -29.54 -71.78 -11.15
N VAL A 11 -29.42 -70.57 -11.73
CA VAL A 11 -28.45 -70.28 -12.80
C VAL A 11 -27.03 -70.15 -12.25
N ALA A 12 -26.87 -69.57 -11.05
CA ALA A 12 -25.59 -69.51 -10.34
C ALA A 12 -25.13 -70.91 -9.88
N SER A 13 -26.05 -71.77 -9.41
CA SER A 13 -25.75 -73.18 -9.12
C SER A 13 -25.33 -73.92 -10.38
N ALA A 14 -26.09 -73.78 -11.48
CA ALA A 14 -25.75 -74.42 -12.74
C ALA A 14 -24.38 -73.96 -13.28
N ALA A 15 -24.03 -72.67 -13.17
CA ALA A 15 -22.71 -72.18 -13.54
C ALA A 15 -21.59 -72.83 -12.70
N THR A 16 -21.83 -73.06 -11.42
CA THR A 16 -20.91 -73.76 -10.51
C THR A 16 -20.75 -75.25 -10.85
N ASP A 17 -21.85 -75.92 -11.19
CA ASP A 17 -21.84 -77.31 -11.65
C ASP A 17 -21.11 -77.44 -12.99
N LEU A 18 -21.36 -76.53 -13.94
CA LEU A 18 -20.64 -76.48 -15.20
C LEU A 18 -19.15 -76.21 -14.99
N ALA A 19 -18.75 -75.31 -14.08
CA ALA A 19 -17.34 -75.10 -13.72
C ALA A 19 -16.69 -76.40 -13.23
N SER A 20 -17.41 -77.16 -12.40
CA SER A 20 -16.95 -78.45 -11.85
C SER A 20 -16.82 -79.55 -12.92
N ILE A 21 -17.78 -79.62 -13.86
CA ILE A 21 -17.70 -80.52 -15.02
C ILE A 21 -16.50 -80.14 -15.90
N GLY A 22 -16.31 -78.85 -16.19
CA GLY A 22 -15.17 -78.35 -16.96
C GLY A 22 -13.83 -78.72 -16.34
N SER A 23 -13.70 -78.59 -15.01
CA SER A 23 -12.53 -79.03 -14.26
C SER A 23 -12.29 -80.55 -14.36
N THR A 24 -13.36 -81.35 -14.22
CA THR A 24 -13.29 -82.81 -14.32
C THR A 24 -12.86 -83.28 -15.71
N ILE A 25 -13.43 -82.69 -16.77
CA ILE A 25 -13.10 -83.00 -18.17
C ILE A 25 -11.66 -82.57 -18.48
N SER A 26 -11.24 -81.39 -18.03
CA SER A 26 -9.86 -80.93 -18.22
C SER A 26 -8.85 -81.86 -17.53
N SER A 27 -9.14 -82.31 -16.29
CA SER A 27 -8.31 -83.28 -15.59
C SER A 27 -8.26 -84.64 -16.30
N ALA A 28 -9.39 -85.12 -16.82
CA ALA A 28 -9.45 -86.39 -17.56
C ALA A 28 -8.67 -86.30 -18.88
N ASN A 29 -8.81 -85.20 -19.63
CA ASN A 29 -8.08 -84.96 -20.87
C ASN A 29 -6.57 -84.81 -20.64
N ALA A 30 -6.16 -84.15 -19.55
CA ALA A 30 -4.76 -84.07 -19.15
C ALA A 30 -4.16 -85.45 -18.81
N ALA A 31 -4.91 -86.29 -18.07
CA ALA A 31 -4.48 -87.65 -17.75
C ALA A 31 -4.35 -88.55 -19.00
N ALA A 32 -5.22 -88.35 -20.00
CA ALA A 32 -5.20 -89.11 -21.26
C ALA A 32 -4.13 -88.63 -22.26
N ALA A 33 -3.55 -87.45 -22.09
CA ALA A 33 -2.61 -86.85 -23.05
C ALA A 33 -1.32 -87.67 -23.24
N VAL A 34 -0.70 -88.08 -22.13
CA VAL A 34 0.58 -88.79 -22.16
C VAL A 34 0.51 -90.17 -22.84
N PRO A 35 -0.43 -91.07 -22.47
CA PRO A 35 -0.49 -92.39 -23.10
C PRO A 35 -0.91 -92.36 -24.58
N THR A 36 -1.57 -91.30 -25.05
CA THR A 36 -2.08 -91.22 -26.43
C THR A 36 -1.14 -90.49 -27.40
N THR A 37 -0.33 -89.54 -26.92
CA THR A 37 0.67 -88.83 -27.73
C THR A 37 2.05 -89.49 -27.73
N GLY A 38 2.33 -90.34 -26.74
CA GLY A 38 3.59 -91.08 -26.60
C GLY A 38 3.53 -92.53 -27.12
N LEU A 39 2.67 -92.83 -28.11
CA LEU A 39 2.54 -94.19 -28.65
C LEU A 39 3.84 -94.63 -29.34
N LEU A 40 4.53 -95.59 -28.72
CA LEU A 40 5.72 -96.23 -29.28
C LEU A 40 5.30 -97.22 -30.38
N ALA A 41 6.06 -97.26 -31.49
CA ALA A 41 5.81 -98.20 -32.58
C ALA A 41 5.89 -99.65 -32.08
N ALA A 42 4.87 -100.47 -32.38
CA ALA A 42 4.79 -101.86 -31.93
C ALA A 42 5.83 -102.78 -32.60
N GLY A 43 6.38 -102.37 -33.74
CA GLY A 43 7.45 -103.03 -34.48
C GLY A 43 8.42 -102.01 -35.08
N ALA A 44 9.66 -102.41 -35.37
CA ALA A 44 10.71 -101.54 -35.91
C ALA A 44 10.56 -101.22 -37.41
N ASP A 45 9.41 -101.54 -38.00
CA ASP A 45 9.11 -101.27 -39.40
C ASP A 45 8.53 -99.87 -39.60
N GLU A 46 8.76 -99.31 -40.79
CA GLU A 46 8.32 -97.96 -41.12
C GLU A 46 6.79 -97.83 -41.13
N VAL A 47 6.03 -98.91 -41.34
CA VAL A 47 4.57 -98.88 -41.34
C VAL A 47 4.06 -98.71 -39.90
N SER A 48 4.56 -99.49 -38.95
CA SER A 48 4.25 -99.35 -37.52
C SER A 48 4.67 -97.99 -36.98
N ALA A 49 5.83 -97.46 -37.39
CA ALA A 49 6.28 -96.13 -37.02
C ALA A 49 5.37 -95.03 -37.59
N THR A 50 4.94 -95.16 -38.84
CA THR A 50 4.03 -94.21 -39.49
C THR A 50 2.64 -94.25 -38.86
N ILE A 51 2.12 -95.44 -38.53
CA ILE A 51 0.83 -95.60 -37.84
C ILE A 51 0.88 -95.00 -36.43
N ALA A 52 1.95 -95.28 -35.66
CA ALA A 52 2.15 -94.69 -34.34
C ALA A 52 2.27 -93.15 -34.42
N SER A 53 2.96 -92.63 -35.44
CA SER A 53 3.03 -91.19 -35.71
C SER A 53 1.67 -90.60 -36.08
N LEU A 54 0.84 -91.30 -36.88
CA LEU A 54 -0.51 -90.84 -37.23
C LEU A 54 -1.40 -90.75 -35.99
N PHE A 55 -1.39 -91.78 -35.13
CA PHE A 55 -2.17 -91.77 -33.90
C PHE A 55 -1.66 -90.74 -32.90
N SER A 56 -0.33 -90.57 -32.78
CA SER A 56 0.27 -89.55 -31.90
C SER A 56 -0.07 -88.14 -32.39
N GLN A 57 -0.06 -87.90 -33.71
CA GLN A 57 -0.49 -86.63 -34.30
C GLN A 57 -1.97 -86.38 -34.08
N HIS A 58 -2.83 -87.38 -34.30
CA HIS A 58 -4.27 -87.26 -34.04
C HIS A 58 -4.56 -86.97 -32.56
N ALA A 59 -3.82 -87.58 -31.64
CA ALA A 59 -3.90 -87.30 -30.21
C ALA A 59 -3.44 -85.86 -29.90
N ALA A 60 -2.38 -85.37 -30.53
CA ALA A 60 -1.93 -83.98 -30.37
C ALA A 60 -2.98 -82.98 -30.86
N ASP A 61 -3.60 -83.25 -32.02
CA ASP A 61 -4.70 -82.44 -32.56
C ASP A 61 -5.92 -82.45 -31.63
N TYR A 62 -6.25 -83.60 -31.04
CA TYR A 62 -7.31 -83.72 -30.04
C TYR A 62 -7.02 -82.91 -28.77
N GLN A 63 -5.77 -82.88 -28.30
CA GLN A 63 -5.36 -82.08 -27.14
C GLN A 63 -5.43 -80.57 -27.43
N ALA A 64 -5.04 -80.15 -28.64
CA ALA A 64 -5.18 -78.76 -29.09
C ALA A 64 -6.66 -78.32 -29.14
N LEU A 65 -7.53 -79.15 -29.73
CA LEU A 65 -8.98 -78.91 -29.76
C LEU A 65 -9.57 -78.88 -28.34
N SER A 66 -9.15 -79.81 -27.48
CA SER A 66 -9.61 -79.87 -26.09
C SER A 66 -9.25 -78.60 -25.31
N THR A 67 -8.08 -78.03 -25.56
CA THR A 67 -7.66 -76.74 -24.96
C THR A 67 -8.57 -75.60 -25.43
N GLN A 68 -8.92 -75.56 -26.72
CA GLN A 68 -9.85 -74.58 -27.27
C GLN A 68 -11.26 -74.71 -26.66
N VAL A 69 -11.72 -75.94 -26.45
CA VAL A 69 -13.01 -76.23 -25.79
C VAL A 69 -13.00 -75.81 -24.32
N VAL A 70 -11.90 -76.02 -23.59
CA VAL A 70 -11.76 -75.55 -22.19
C VAL A 70 -11.80 -74.02 -22.09
N ALA A 71 -11.15 -73.31 -23.02
CA ALA A 71 -11.19 -71.85 -23.08
C ALA A 71 -12.61 -71.34 -23.37
N PHE A 72 -13.30 -71.93 -24.35
CA PHE A 72 -14.70 -71.62 -24.64
C PHE A 72 -15.60 -71.90 -23.44
N HIS A 73 -15.45 -73.07 -22.80
CA HIS A 73 -16.23 -73.46 -21.63
C HIS A 73 -16.04 -72.46 -20.47
N SER A 74 -14.81 -72.01 -20.25
CA SER A 74 -14.49 -71.02 -19.21
C SER A 74 -15.16 -69.66 -19.51
N GLN A 75 -15.09 -69.20 -20.76
CA GLN A 75 -15.77 -67.97 -21.19
C GLN A 75 -17.30 -68.10 -21.07
N PHE A 76 -17.85 -69.26 -21.42
CA PHE A 76 -19.27 -69.56 -21.29
C PHE A 76 -19.73 -69.47 -19.82
N VAL A 77 -19.03 -70.16 -18.91
CA VAL A 77 -19.34 -70.14 -17.47
C VAL A 77 -19.17 -68.74 -16.88
N GLN A 78 -18.12 -68.01 -17.25
CA GLN A 78 -17.88 -66.64 -16.79
C GLN A 78 -19.00 -65.70 -17.25
N THR A 79 -19.40 -65.81 -18.52
CA THR A 79 -20.51 -65.03 -19.08
C THR A 79 -21.81 -65.37 -18.37
N LEU A 80 -22.10 -66.66 -18.16
CA LEU A 80 -23.29 -67.12 -17.44
C LEU A 80 -23.33 -66.60 -16.00
N THR A 81 -22.19 -66.60 -15.30
CA THR A 81 -22.06 -66.07 -13.93
C THR A 81 -22.27 -64.56 -13.89
N SER A 82 -21.68 -63.81 -14.83
CA SER A 82 -21.89 -62.36 -14.94
C SER A 82 -23.35 -62.01 -15.29
N GLY A 83 -24.00 -62.82 -16.13
CA GLY A 83 -25.41 -62.68 -16.48
C GLY A 83 -26.30 -62.93 -15.27
N ALA A 84 -26.04 -63.98 -14.50
CA ALA A 84 -26.78 -64.28 -13.27
C ALA A 84 -26.64 -63.15 -12.23
N ALA A 85 -25.44 -62.57 -12.06
CA ALA A 85 -25.22 -61.42 -11.18
C ALA A 85 -25.95 -60.15 -11.66
N ALA A 86 -25.97 -59.90 -12.97
CA ALA A 86 -26.72 -58.78 -13.56
C ALA A 86 -28.23 -58.94 -13.37
N TYR A 87 -28.77 -60.16 -13.54
CA TYR A 87 -30.17 -60.47 -13.28
C TYR A 87 -30.52 -60.39 -11.79
N ALA A 88 -29.67 -60.91 -10.90
CA ALA A 88 -29.86 -60.78 -9.45
C ALA A 88 -29.82 -59.30 -9.00
N GLY A 89 -28.94 -58.48 -9.60
CA GLY A 89 -28.91 -57.04 -9.38
C GLY A 89 -30.17 -56.32 -9.90
N ALA A 90 -30.69 -56.74 -11.05
CA ALA A 90 -31.93 -56.21 -11.60
C ALA A 90 -33.16 -56.63 -10.77
N GLU A 91 -33.19 -57.86 -10.26
CA GLU A 91 -34.20 -58.32 -9.31
C GLU A 91 -34.11 -57.58 -7.99
N ALA A 92 -32.91 -57.35 -7.45
CA ALA A 92 -32.73 -56.55 -6.23
C ALA A 92 -33.23 -55.10 -6.42
N ALA A 93 -32.95 -54.47 -7.57
CA ALA A 93 -33.46 -53.14 -7.91
C ALA A 93 -34.99 -53.13 -8.08
N ASN A 94 -35.55 -54.15 -8.73
CA ASN A 94 -37.01 -54.30 -8.90
C ASN A 94 -37.71 -54.61 -7.56
N VAL A 95 -37.10 -55.41 -6.67
CA VAL A 95 -37.61 -55.69 -5.32
C VAL A 95 -37.55 -54.44 -4.45
N GLN A 96 -36.49 -53.64 -4.54
CA GLN A 96 -36.40 -52.34 -3.87
C GLN A 96 -37.49 -51.38 -4.35
N GLN A 97 -37.75 -51.31 -5.66
CA GLN A 97 -38.83 -50.49 -6.21
C GLN A 97 -40.21 -50.99 -5.79
N ASN A 98 -40.46 -52.31 -5.84
CA ASN A 98 -41.72 -52.91 -5.36
C ASN A 98 -41.95 -52.61 -3.87
N LEU A 99 -40.89 -52.61 -3.06
CA LEU A 99 -40.98 -52.29 -1.63
C LEU A 99 -41.28 -50.81 -1.41
N ILE A 100 -40.64 -49.91 -2.18
CA ILE A 100 -40.94 -48.47 -2.17
C ILE A 100 -42.37 -48.21 -2.64
N ASP A 101 -42.84 -48.89 -3.69
CA ASP A 101 -44.21 -48.78 -4.20
C ASP A 101 -45.24 -49.26 -3.17
N LEU A 102 -44.94 -50.34 -2.44
CA LEU A 102 -45.77 -50.82 -1.35
C LEU A 102 -45.84 -49.83 -0.18
N ILE A 103 -44.71 -49.20 0.18
CA ILE A 103 -44.64 -48.14 1.19
C ILE A 103 -45.42 -46.90 0.74
N ASN A 104 -45.38 -46.59 -0.55
CA ASN A 104 -46.00 -45.41 -1.14
C ASN A 104 -47.51 -45.57 -1.37
N GLN A 105 -48.00 -46.76 -1.66
CA GLN A 105 -49.40 -47.05 -1.99
C GLN A 105 -50.42 -46.40 -1.02
N PRO A 106 -50.29 -46.54 0.31
CA PRO A 106 -51.19 -45.88 1.25
C PRO A 106 -51.18 -44.35 1.15
N PHE A 107 -50.01 -43.74 0.90
CA PHE A 107 -49.85 -42.30 0.80
C PHE A 107 -50.32 -41.75 -0.55
N LEU A 108 -50.08 -42.47 -1.65
CA LEU A 108 -50.68 -42.12 -2.95
C LEU A 108 -52.20 -42.21 -2.88
N ALA A 109 -52.76 -43.24 -2.24
CA ALA A 109 -54.21 -43.38 -2.10
C ALA A 109 -54.85 -42.28 -1.23
N LEU A 110 -54.17 -41.86 -0.16
CA LEU A 110 -54.71 -40.88 0.79
C LEU A 110 -54.45 -39.43 0.39
N THR A 111 -53.29 -39.12 -0.17
CA THR A 111 -52.82 -37.75 -0.42
C THR A 111 -52.58 -37.44 -1.89
N GLY A 112 -52.65 -38.44 -2.77
CA GLY A 112 -52.30 -38.30 -4.19
C GLY A 112 -50.79 -38.16 -4.45
N ARG A 113 -49.93 -38.36 -3.44
CA ARG A 113 -48.48 -38.10 -3.51
C ARG A 113 -47.69 -39.18 -2.76
N PRO A 114 -46.54 -39.64 -3.30
CA PRO A 114 -45.73 -40.66 -2.63
C PRO A 114 -45.18 -40.17 -1.29
N LEU A 115 -44.86 -41.11 -0.40
CA LEU A 115 -44.08 -40.81 0.80
C LEU A 115 -42.60 -40.63 0.45
N ILE A 116 -42.06 -41.51 -0.39
CA ILE A 116 -40.65 -41.55 -0.81
C ILE A 116 -40.58 -41.62 -2.34
N GLY A 117 -39.82 -40.74 -2.97
CA GLY A 117 -39.59 -40.74 -4.41
C GLY A 117 -39.45 -39.33 -4.96
N ASN A 118 -38.69 -39.15 -6.04
CA ASN A 118 -38.59 -37.84 -6.67
C ASN A 118 -39.89 -37.47 -7.39
N GLY A 119 -40.12 -36.17 -7.56
CA GLY A 119 -41.20 -35.65 -8.36
C GLY A 119 -40.97 -35.97 -9.83
N THR A 120 -42.05 -36.18 -10.58
CA THR A 120 -41.96 -36.41 -12.02
C THR A 120 -41.54 -35.14 -12.74
N ASP A 121 -40.51 -35.19 -13.56
CA ASP A 121 -40.13 -34.05 -14.39
C ASP A 121 -41.28 -33.67 -15.34
N GLY A 122 -41.48 -32.37 -15.49
CA GLY A 122 -42.39 -31.79 -16.46
C GLY A 122 -41.93 -32.11 -17.88
N THR A 123 -42.89 -32.37 -18.75
CA THR A 123 -42.64 -32.62 -20.16
C THR A 123 -42.27 -31.32 -20.86
N SER A 124 -41.09 -31.27 -21.47
CA SER A 124 -40.75 -30.22 -22.44
C SER A 124 -41.61 -30.36 -23.69
N GLY A 125 -41.99 -29.25 -24.32
CA GLY A 125 -42.86 -29.26 -25.49
C GLY A 125 -43.39 -27.88 -25.85
N PRO A 126 -44.47 -27.80 -26.67
CA PRO A 126 -45.08 -26.53 -27.07
C PRO A 126 -45.30 -25.61 -25.87
N VAL A 127 -45.87 -26.13 -24.78
CA VAL A 127 -45.85 -25.48 -23.47
C VAL A 127 -45.25 -26.47 -22.49
N GLY A 128 -44.14 -26.09 -21.87
CA GLY A 128 -43.48 -26.86 -20.82
C GLY A 128 -44.40 -27.04 -19.62
N THR A 129 -44.61 -28.28 -19.18
CA THR A 129 -45.44 -28.56 -18.00
C THR A 129 -44.62 -28.43 -16.72
N SER A 130 -45.30 -28.15 -15.61
CA SER A 130 -44.61 -28.03 -14.31
C SER A 130 -44.13 -29.40 -13.82
N GLY A 131 -42.99 -29.42 -13.14
CA GLY A 131 -42.51 -30.59 -12.43
C GLY A 131 -43.43 -30.97 -11.28
N GLY A 132 -43.65 -32.26 -11.11
CA GLY A 132 -44.40 -32.83 -10.00
C GLY A 132 -43.64 -32.65 -8.67
N PRO A 133 -44.34 -32.58 -7.54
CA PRO A 133 -43.69 -32.46 -6.25
C PRO A 133 -43.04 -33.79 -5.82
N GLY A 134 -41.90 -33.75 -5.12
CA GLY A 134 -41.23 -34.93 -4.55
C GLY A 134 -42.04 -35.62 -3.46
N GLY A 135 -41.64 -36.79 -2.97
CA GLY A 135 -42.35 -37.51 -1.90
C GLY A 135 -42.41 -36.71 -0.59
N TRP A 136 -43.44 -36.95 0.24
CA TRP A 136 -43.63 -36.21 1.50
C TRP A 136 -42.46 -36.27 2.47
N LEU A 137 -41.78 -37.41 2.56
CA LEU A 137 -40.66 -37.64 3.47
C LEU A 137 -39.31 -37.41 2.79
N LEU A 138 -39.07 -38.11 1.68
CA LEU A 138 -37.81 -38.06 0.96
C LEU A 138 -38.06 -38.00 -0.55
N GLY A 139 -37.54 -36.97 -1.20
CA GLY A 139 -37.62 -36.83 -2.64
C GLY A 139 -37.36 -35.42 -3.11
N ASN A 140 -36.56 -35.29 -4.16
CA ASN A 140 -36.39 -34.03 -4.86
C ASN A 140 -37.67 -33.70 -5.64
N GLY A 141 -37.96 -32.42 -5.84
CA GLY A 141 -38.99 -32.01 -6.79
C GLY A 141 -38.57 -32.28 -8.23
N GLY A 142 -39.55 -32.54 -9.11
CA GLY A 142 -39.27 -32.75 -10.53
C GLY A 142 -38.90 -31.45 -11.22
N ASN A 143 -38.04 -31.50 -12.24
CA ASN A 143 -37.71 -30.34 -13.06
C ASN A 143 -38.93 -29.87 -13.86
N GLY A 144 -39.06 -28.58 -14.12
CA GLY A 144 -40.05 -28.04 -15.05
C GLY A 144 -39.64 -28.28 -16.50
N GLY A 145 -40.61 -28.55 -17.37
CA GLY A 145 -40.37 -28.73 -18.79
C GLY A 145 -40.06 -27.42 -19.51
N ASP A 146 -39.20 -27.48 -20.53
CA ASP A 146 -38.91 -26.33 -21.40
C ASP A 146 -40.07 -26.07 -22.38
N SER A 147 -40.36 -24.79 -22.63
CA SER A 147 -41.35 -24.35 -23.62
C SER A 147 -40.72 -24.10 -24.98
N THR A 148 -41.38 -24.54 -26.06
CA THR A 148 -40.97 -24.29 -27.44
C THR A 148 -41.93 -23.38 -28.22
N ASN A 149 -43.20 -23.23 -27.78
CA ASN A 149 -44.09 -22.25 -28.38
C ASN A 149 -43.63 -20.84 -28.07
N THR A 150 -43.92 -19.96 -29.01
CA THR A 150 -43.60 -18.55 -28.88
C THR A 150 -44.33 -17.92 -27.72
N GLY A 151 -43.58 -17.22 -26.85
CA GLY A 151 -44.07 -16.56 -25.64
C GLY A 151 -44.55 -17.49 -24.53
N ALA A 152 -44.48 -18.82 -24.69
CA ALA A 152 -44.93 -19.75 -23.67
C ALA A 152 -43.96 -19.77 -22.48
N THR A 153 -44.49 -19.63 -21.26
CA THR A 153 -43.69 -19.70 -20.03
C THR A 153 -43.15 -21.11 -19.82
N GLY A 154 -41.91 -21.25 -19.35
CA GLY A 154 -41.34 -22.54 -18.97
C GLY A 154 -42.07 -23.15 -17.77
N GLY A 155 -42.09 -24.48 -17.67
CA GLY A 155 -42.71 -25.17 -16.55
C GLY A 155 -42.01 -24.82 -15.23
N ALA A 156 -42.77 -24.63 -14.15
CA ALA A 156 -42.16 -24.46 -12.83
C ALA A 156 -41.52 -25.77 -12.35
N GLY A 157 -40.44 -25.70 -11.58
CA GLY A 157 -39.90 -26.84 -10.87
C GLY A 157 -40.81 -27.26 -9.72
N GLY A 158 -40.91 -28.55 -9.47
CA GLY A 158 -41.66 -29.12 -8.37
C GLY A 158 -40.99 -28.83 -7.02
N ALA A 159 -41.79 -28.68 -5.97
CA ALA A 159 -41.26 -28.59 -4.61
C ALA A 159 -40.85 -29.97 -4.07
N ALA A 160 -39.85 -30.01 -3.20
CA ALA A 160 -39.53 -31.20 -2.42
C ALA A 160 -40.53 -31.43 -1.27
N GLY A 161 -40.37 -32.54 -0.53
CA GLY A 161 -41.11 -32.84 0.71
C GLY A 161 -40.42 -32.35 1.97
N LEU A 162 -40.21 -33.24 2.95
CA LEU A 162 -39.45 -32.96 4.17
C LEU A 162 -37.94 -32.90 3.88
N LEU A 163 -37.42 -33.88 3.15
CA LEU A 163 -36.01 -34.00 2.74
C LEU A 163 -35.93 -34.07 1.20
N GLY A 164 -35.13 -33.20 0.60
CA GLY A 164 -34.89 -33.20 -0.85
C GLY A 164 -34.75 -31.79 -1.42
N ASN A 165 -34.13 -31.67 -2.58
CA ASN A 165 -33.95 -30.39 -3.27
C ASN A 165 -35.15 -30.06 -4.15
N GLY A 166 -35.44 -28.78 -4.32
CA GLY A 166 -36.44 -28.32 -5.27
C GLY A 166 -36.02 -28.59 -6.71
N GLY A 167 -36.99 -28.85 -7.59
CA GLY A 167 -36.73 -29.06 -9.01
C GLY A 167 -36.34 -27.77 -9.73
N LYS A 168 -35.53 -27.85 -10.78
CA LYS A 168 -35.19 -26.69 -11.60
C LYS A 168 -36.41 -26.21 -12.41
N GLY A 169 -36.56 -24.90 -12.63
CA GLY A 169 -37.54 -24.36 -13.56
C GLY A 169 -37.15 -24.54 -15.04
N GLY A 170 -38.12 -24.82 -15.89
CA GLY A 170 -37.95 -24.96 -17.33
C GLY A 170 -37.77 -23.61 -18.04
N SER A 171 -37.17 -23.61 -19.22
CA SER A 171 -36.89 -22.42 -20.01
C SER A 171 -38.15 -21.90 -20.70
N GLY A 172 -38.27 -20.58 -20.80
CA GLY A 172 -39.33 -19.93 -21.58
C GLY A 172 -39.13 -20.11 -23.08
N GLY A 173 -40.24 -20.21 -23.82
CA GLY A 173 -40.23 -20.34 -25.27
C GLY A 173 -39.82 -19.04 -25.97
N PRO A 174 -39.36 -19.11 -27.23
CA PRO A 174 -38.79 -17.97 -27.94
C PRO A 174 -39.80 -16.82 -28.14
N GLY A 175 -39.33 -15.59 -28.37
CA GLY A 175 -40.20 -14.45 -28.71
C GLY A 175 -40.36 -14.22 -30.22
N THR A 176 -41.43 -13.54 -30.63
CA THR A 176 -41.66 -13.01 -31.99
C THR A 176 -41.92 -11.50 -31.96
N ALA A 177 -42.03 -10.85 -33.13
CA ALA A 177 -42.38 -9.43 -33.23
C ALA A 177 -43.69 -9.04 -32.51
N ALA A 178 -44.65 -9.96 -32.38
CA ALA A 178 -45.95 -9.72 -31.75
C ALA A 178 -46.05 -10.25 -30.31
N THR A 179 -45.04 -10.99 -29.83
CA THR A 179 -45.10 -11.68 -28.52
C THR A 179 -43.71 -11.75 -27.92
N ALA A 180 -43.56 -11.23 -26.70
CA ALA A 180 -42.32 -11.37 -25.93
C ALA A 180 -41.90 -12.84 -25.80
N GLY A 181 -40.61 -13.09 -25.57
CA GLY A 181 -40.14 -14.38 -25.11
C GLY A 181 -40.86 -14.79 -23.84
N GLY A 182 -41.15 -16.09 -23.72
CA GLY A 182 -41.80 -16.64 -22.55
C GLY A 182 -40.94 -16.47 -21.32
N THR A 183 -41.56 -16.31 -20.15
CA THR A 183 -40.80 -16.26 -18.91
C THR A 183 -40.20 -17.63 -18.59
N GLY A 184 -39.04 -17.67 -17.94
CA GLY A 184 -38.51 -18.90 -17.37
C GLY A 184 -39.38 -19.37 -16.20
N GLY A 185 -39.53 -20.69 -16.05
CA GLY A 185 -40.26 -21.29 -14.94
C GLY A 185 -39.53 -21.03 -13.60
N ALA A 186 -40.29 -20.84 -12.53
CA ALA A 186 -39.70 -20.72 -11.20
C ALA A 186 -39.01 -22.03 -10.78
N GLY A 187 -37.93 -21.94 -10.00
CA GLY A 187 -37.36 -23.08 -9.29
C GLY A 187 -38.30 -23.56 -8.17
N GLY A 188 -38.33 -24.86 -7.94
CA GLY A 188 -39.13 -25.45 -6.87
C GLY A 188 -38.53 -25.18 -5.49
N ALA A 189 -39.36 -25.16 -4.45
CA ALA A 189 -38.87 -25.04 -3.08
C ALA A 189 -38.09 -26.30 -2.64
N GLY A 190 -37.02 -26.10 -1.88
CA GLY A 190 -36.30 -27.16 -1.18
C GLY A 190 -37.13 -27.78 -0.06
N GLY A 191 -36.61 -28.88 0.51
CA GLY A 191 -37.31 -29.64 1.54
C GLY A 191 -37.55 -28.82 2.81
N TRP A 192 -38.67 -29.07 3.49
CA TRP A 192 -39.04 -28.36 4.71
C TRP A 192 -37.97 -28.44 5.79
N LEU A 193 -37.31 -29.59 5.95
CA LEU A 193 -36.24 -29.80 6.92
C LEU A 193 -34.86 -29.62 6.28
N TYR A 194 -34.61 -30.28 5.16
CA TYR A 194 -33.31 -30.22 4.48
C TYR A 194 -33.48 -30.28 2.97
N GLY A 195 -32.87 -29.32 2.29
CA GLY A 195 -32.72 -29.31 0.84
C GLY A 195 -32.61 -27.91 0.27
N ASN A 196 -31.88 -27.81 -0.81
CA ASN A 196 -31.70 -26.56 -1.53
C ASN A 196 -32.92 -26.24 -2.38
N GLY A 197 -33.19 -24.95 -2.57
CA GLY A 197 -34.13 -24.51 -3.58
C GLY A 197 -33.64 -24.83 -5.00
N GLY A 198 -34.58 -25.06 -5.90
CA GLY A 198 -34.31 -25.29 -7.31
C GLY A 198 -33.90 -24.02 -8.04
N VAL A 199 -33.07 -24.13 -9.08
CA VAL A 199 -32.69 -22.97 -9.90
C VAL A 199 -33.86 -22.53 -10.78
N GLY A 200 -34.01 -21.22 -11.00
CA GLY A 200 -34.98 -20.66 -11.94
C GLY A 200 -34.63 -20.95 -13.41
N GLY A 201 -35.64 -21.11 -14.25
CA GLY A 201 -35.48 -21.34 -15.69
C GLY A 201 -35.06 -20.07 -16.43
N ALA A 202 -34.38 -20.21 -17.56
CA ALA A 202 -34.02 -19.05 -18.38
C ALA A 202 -35.25 -18.47 -19.09
N GLY A 203 -35.30 -17.16 -19.26
CA GLY A 203 -36.28 -16.49 -20.10
C GLY A 203 -36.05 -16.76 -21.60
N GLY A 204 -37.13 -16.77 -22.37
CA GLY A 204 -37.09 -17.04 -23.80
C GLY A 204 -36.38 -15.94 -24.59
N SER A 205 -35.42 -16.32 -25.43
CA SER A 205 -34.72 -15.38 -26.31
C SER A 205 -35.52 -15.05 -27.57
N THR A 206 -35.24 -13.92 -28.20
CA THR A 206 -35.81 -13.57 -29.50
C THR A 206 -34.76 -12.99 -30.45
N THR A 207 -34.80 -13.43 -31.70
CA THR A 207 -33.97 -12.89 -32.78
C THR A 207 -34.72 -11.90 -33.68
N VAL A 208 -36.00 -11.65 -33.41
CA VAL A 208 -36.90 -10.87 -34.27
C VAL A 208 -36.86 -9.38 -33.89
N ASN A 209 -37.02 -8.50 -34.88
CA ASN A 209 -37.12 -7.05 -34.64
C ASN A 209 -38.41 -6.69 -33.87
N ASN A 210 -38.35 -5.63 -33.07
CA ASN A 210 -39.33 -5.15 -32.09
C ASN A 210 -39.84 -6.17 -31.05
N ALA A 211 -39.10 -7.25 -30.80
CA ALA A 211 -39.48 -8.31 -29.86
C ALA A 211 -38.74 -8.20 -28.52
N HIS A 212 -39.38 -8.64 -27.44
CA HIS A 212 -38.83 -8.57 -26.09
C HIS A 212 -38.29 -9.92 -25.66
N GLY A 213 -37.16 -9.94 -24.95
CA GLY A 213 -36.68 -11.14 -24.26
C GLY A 213 -37.58 -11.47 -23.07
N GLY A 214 -37.75 -12.76 -22.77
CA GLY A 214 -38.52 -13.24 -21.62
C GLY A 214 -37.77 -13.04 -20.32
N ILE A 215 -38.48 -12.80 -19.21
CA ILE A 215 -37.86 -12.67 -17.88
C ILE A 215 -37.37 -14.05 -17.40
N GLY A 216 -36.23 -14.09 -16.73
CA GLY A 216 -35.74 -15.31 -16.07
C GLY A 216 -36.61 -15.72 -14.88
N GLY A 217 -36.78 -17.01 -14.66
CA GLY A 217 -37.53 -17.55 -13.54
C GLY A 217 -36.85 -17.28 -12.21
N VAL A 218 -37.63 -17.05 -11.15
CA VAL A 218 -37.07 -16.91 -9.79
C VAL A 218 -36.48 -18.24 -9.31
N GLY A 219 -35.41 -18.18 -8.52
CA GLY A 219 -34.90 -19.33 -7.79
C GLY A 219 -35.87 -19.77 -6.69
N GLY A 220 -35.87 -21.06 -6.37
CA GLY A 220 -36.67 -21.62 -5.29
C GLY A 220 -36.06 -21.32 -3.93
N ASN A 221 -36.89 -21.16 -2.92
CA ASN A 221 -36.42 -20.98 -1.55
C ASN A 221 -36.04 -22.33 -0.91
N ALA A 222 -35.09 -22.33 0.02
CA ALA A 222 -34.87 -23.47 0.92
C ALA A 222 -35.81 -23.43 2.15
N GLY A 223 -36.00 -24.59 2.80
CA GLY A 223 -36.81 -24.74 4.01
C GLY A 223 -36.06 -24.39 5.30
N LEU A 224 -35.87 -25.35 6.21
CA LEU A 224 -35.12 -25.13 7.44
C LEU A 224 -33.60 -25.08 7.20
N LEU A 225 -33.06 -26.08 6.49
CA LEU A 225 -31.63 -26.21 6.16
C LEU A 225 -31.46 -26.29 4.65
N GLY A 226 -30.56 -25.49 4.09
CA GLY A 226 -30.23 -25.50 2.66
C GLY A 226 -29.92 -24.11 2.11
N TYR A 227 -29.51 -24.08 0.85
CA TYR A 227 -29.27 -22.85 0.10
C TYR A 227 -30.48 -22.49 -0.76
N GLY A 228 -30.71 -21.20 -0.94
CA GLY A 228 -31.64 -20.72 -1.96
C GLY A 228 -31.14 -21.10 -3.36
N GLY A 229 -32.07 -21.37 -4.27
CA GLY A 229 -31.75 -21.64 -5.68
C GLY A 229 -31.40 -20.34 -6.41
N ALA A 230 -30.49 -20.40 -7.38
CA ALA A 230 -30.17 -19.23 -8.20
C ALA A 230 -31.35 -18.83 -9.09
N GLY A 231 -31.47 -17.54 -9.39
CA GLY A 231 -32.40 -17.03 -10.39
C GLY A 231 -31.97 -17.36 -11.81
N GLY A 232 -32.94 -17.53 -12.70
CA GLY A 232 -32.71 -17.79 -14.11
C GLY A 232 -32.27 -16.53 -14.87
N ALA A 233 -31.46 -16.69 -15.91
CA ALA A 233 -31.09 -15.57 -16.75
C ALA A 233 -32.30 -15.06 -17.57
N GLY A 234 -32.35 -13.75 -17.81
CA GLY A 234 -33.29 -13.14 -18.74
C GLY A 234 -32.95 -13.48 -20.20
N GLY A 235 -33.97 -13.59 -21.03
CA GLY A 235 -33.84 -13.85 -22.46
C GLY A 235 -33.27 -12.65 -23.21
N SER A 236 -32.36 -12.90 -24.16
CA SER A 236 -31.83 -11.87 -25.03
C SER A 236 -32.84 -11.44 -26.10
N ALA A 237 -32.63 -10.26 -26.68
CA ALA A 237 -33.42 -9.75 -27.80
C ALA A 237 -32.54 -9.19 -28.91
N THR A 238 -32.94 -9.28 -30.18
CA THR A 238 -32.25 -8.51 -31.23
C THR A 238 -32.56 -7.03 -31.05
N THR A 239 -33.84 -6.65 -31.02
CA THR A 239 -34.24 -5.25 -30.81
C THR A 239 -35.41 -5.15 -29.85
N GLY A 240 -35.46 -4.19 -28.92
CA GLY A 240 -36.54 -4.06 -27.94
C GLY A 240 -35.98 -4.04 -26.52
N LEU A 241 -36.62 -4.73 -25.57
CA LEU A 241 -36.08 -4.91 -24.21
C LEU A 241 -35.54 -6.33 -24.06
N GLY A 242 -34.33 -6.47 -23.52
CA GLY A 242 -33.85 -7.73 -22.96
C GLY A 242 -34.67 -8.11 -21.72
N GLY A 243 -34.85 -9.40 -21.48
CA GLY A 243 -35.56 -9.89 -20.31
C GLY A 243 -34.77 -9.65 -19.03
N ASN A 244 -35.43 -9.30 -17.93
CA ASN A 244 -34.74 -9.20 -16.64
C ASN A 244 -34.29 -10.58 -16.16
N GLY A 245 -33.21 -10.63 -15.38
CA GLY A 245 -32.83 -11.81 -14.63
C GLY A 245 -33.81 -12.11 -13.49
N GLY A 246 -34.02 -13.38 -13.20
CA GLY A 246 -34.82 -13.82 -12.06
C GLY A 246 -34.10 -13.57 -10.74
N ALA A 247 -34.83 -13.28 -9.67
CA ALA A 247 -34.24 -13.19 -8.34
C ALA A 247 -33.76 -14.57 -7.86
N GLY A 248 -32.69 -14.58 -7.06
CA GLY A 248 -32.29 -15.77 -6.30
C GLY A 248 -33.29 -16.07 -5.18
N GLY A 249 -33.44 -17.34 -4.85
CA GLY A 249 -34.28 -17.80 -3.76
C GLY A 249 -33.63 -17.56 -2.41
N ASP A 250 -34.46 -17.43 -1.37
CA ASP A 250 -33.96 -17.26 -0.01
C ASP A 250 -33.36 -18.57 0.54
N GLY A 251 -32.31 -18.42 1.35
CA GLY A 251 -31.69 -19.51 2.11
C GLY A 251 -32.60 -20.04 3.21
N GLY A 252 -32.26 -21.24 3.70
CA GLY A 252 -33.03 -21.85 4.78
C GLY A 252 -32.94 -21.04 6.08
N VAL A 253 -33.90 -21.23 6.97
CA VAL A 253 -33.95 -20.56 8.29
C VAL A 253 -32.62 -20.68 9.04
N PHE A 254 -32.04 -21.87 9.07
CA PHE A 254 -30.69 -22.18 9.58
C PHE A 254 -29.73 -22.61 8.45
N GLY A 255 -30.07 -22.25 7.21
CA GLY A 255 -29.31 -22.54 6.01
C GLY A 255 -28.03 -21.71 5.90
N VAL A 256 -27.28 -21.96 4.83
CA VAL A 256 -25.90 -21.50 4.67
C VAL A 256 -25.75 -20.36 3.65
N GLY A 257 -26.81 -20.02 2.91
CA GLY A 257 -26.79 -18.86 2.01
C GLY A 257 -28.05 -18.69 1.16
N GLY A 258 -28.30 -17.46 0.70
CA GLY A 258 -29.27 -17.17 -0.35
C GLY A 258 -28.72 -17.51 -1.74
N GLY A 259 -29.61 -17.74 -2.70
CA GLY A 259 -29.23 -18.00 -4.09
C GLY A 259 -28.85 -16.73 -4.83
N ASP A 260 -27.98 -16.83 -5.85
CA ASP A 260 -27.60 -15.67 -6.65
C ASP A 260 -28.73 -15.22 -7.59
N GLY A 261 -28.77 -13.93 -7.91
CA GLY A 261 -29.66 -13.38 -8.93
C GLY A 261 -29.21 -13.76 -10.34
N GLY A 262 -30.18 -14.01 -11.23
CA GLY A 262 -29.92 -14.29 -12.63
C GLY A 262 -29.44 -13.05 -13.40
N ALA A 263 -28.64 -13.24 -14.45
CA ALA A 263 -28.23 -12.13 -15.31
C ALA A 263 -29.39 -11.60 -16.16
N GLY A 264 -29.38 -10.31 -16.47
CA GLY A 264 -30.28 -9.69 -17.43
C GLY A 264 -29.93 -10.06 -18.88
N GLY A 265 -30.96 -10.17 -19.71
CA GLY A 265 -30.85 -10.46 -21.14
C GLY A 265 -30.22 -9.32 -21.92
N SER A 266 -29.31 -9.64 -22.82
CA SER A 266 -28.64 -8.63 -23.66
C SER A 266 -29.46 -8.30 -24.89
N VAL A 267 -29.24 -7.10 -25.45
CA VAL A 267 -29.94 -6.64 -26.65
C VAL A 267 -28.97 -6.06 -27.68
N THR A 268 -29.29 -6.20 -28.98
CA THR A 268 -28.50 -5.50 -30.02
C THR A 268 -28.97 -4.06 -30.19
N THR A 269 -30.27 -3.75 -30.23
CA THR A 269 -30.78 -2.38 -30.21
C THR A 269 -31.94 -2.19 -29.22
N GLY A 270 -31.92 -1.16 -28.39
CA GLY A 270 -32.92 -0.98 -27.32
C GLY A 270 -32.33 -1.22 -25.93
N THR A 271 -33.16 -1.64 -24.95
CA THR A 271 -32.73 -1.68 -23.55
C THR A 271 -32.30 -3.07 -23.09
N GLY A 272 -31.13 -3.21 -22.47
CA GLY A 272 -30.74 -4.47 -21.81
C GLY A 272 -31.62 -4.76 -20.59
N GLY A 273 -31.80 -6.04 -20.27
CA GLY A 273 -32.55 -6.46 -19.08
C GLY A 273 -31.75 -6.19 -17.80
N THR A 274 -32.42 -5.86 -16.71
CA THR A 274 -31.75 -5.72 -15.40
C THR A 274 -31.33 -7.07 -14.83
N GLY A 275 -30.28 -7.10 -14.02
CA GLY A 275 -29.90 -8.27 -13.24
C GLY A 275 -30.89 -8.55 -12.11
N GLY A 276 -31.11 -9.82 -11.79
CA GLY A 276 -31.97 -10.24 -10.68
C GLY A 276 -31.32 -9.96 -9.32
N ALA A 277 -32.13 -9.72 -8.29
CA ALA A 277 -31.62 -9.60 -6.92
C ALA A 277 -31.07 -10.94 -6.42
N GLY A 278 -30.06 -10.90 -5.56
CA GLY A 278 -29.65 -12.06 -4.77
C GLY A 278 -30.67 -12.37 -3.68
N GLY A 279 -30.80 -13.66 -3.34
CA GLY A 279 -31.68 -14.14 -2.28
C GLY A 279 -31.12 -13.84 -0.89
N ASN A 280 -32.00 -13.68 0.09
CA ASN A 280 -31.58 -13.39 1.45
C ASN A 280 -31.24 -14.67 2.22
N SER A 281 -30.46 -14.52 3.28
CA SER A 281 -30.32 -15.52 4.34
C SER A 281 -31.12 -15.10 5.57
N GLN A 282 -31.60 -16.06 6.36
CA GLN A 282 -32.53 -15.77 7.47
C GLN A 282 -31.84 -15.58 8.83
N TYR A 283 -31.24 -16.62 9.43
CA TYR A 283 -30.46 -16.48 10.68
C TYR A 283 -28.96 -16.67 10.47
N PHE A 284 -28.58 -17.65 9.65
CA PHE A 284 -27.20 -17.97 9.29
C PHE A 284 -27.03 -17.88 7.77
N GLY A 285 -25.79 -17.71 7.32
CA GLY A 285 -25.42 -17.77 5.91
C GLY A 285 -25.32 -16.41 5.23
N THR A 286 -24.58 -16.35 4.13
CA THR A 286 -24.38 -15.12 3.38
C THR A 286 -25.57 -14.81 2.47
N GLY A 287 -25.82 -13.55 2.17
CA GLY A 287 -26.76 -13.20 1.10
C GLY A 287 -26.22 -13.64 -0.26
N GLY A 288 -27.11 -13.98 -1.19
CA GLY A 288 -26.74 -14.29 -2.58
C GLY A 288 -26.26 -13.06 -3.33
N ALA A 289 -25.41 -13.22 -4.32
CA ALA A 289 -24.96 -12.12 -5.17
C ALA A 289 -26.10 -11.61 -6.06
N GLY A 290 -26.08 -10.32 -6.39
CA GLY A 290 -26.93 -9.75 -7.43
C GLY A 290 -26.47 -10.18 -8.83
N GLY A 291 -27.43 -10.37 -9.72
CA GLY A 291 -27.18 -10.73 -11.11
C GLY A 291 -26.62 -9.58 -11.94
N GLN A 292 -25.89 -9.90 -12.99
CA GLN A 292 -25.33 -8.89 -13.90
C GLN A 292 -26.44 -8.23 -14.75
N GLY A 293 -26.29 -6.95 -15.07
CA GLY A 293 -27.15 -6.28 -16.05
C GLY A 293 -26.85 -6.71 -17.49
N GLY A 294 -27.87 -6.75 -18.35
CA GLY A 294 -27.76 -7.13 -19.75
C GLY A 294 -27.17 -6.02 -20.62
N ASN A 295 -26.31 -6.38 -21.56
CA ASN A 295 -25.61 -5.44 -22.44
C ASN A 295 -26.54 -4.87 -23.53
N SER A 296 -26.16 -3.72 -24.12
CA SER A 296 -26.80 -3.14 -25.32
C SER A 296 -25.76 -2.84 -26.41
N THR A 297 -25.77 -3.56 -27.53
CA THR A 297 -24.74 -3.49 -28.59
C THR A 297 -25.24 -2.85 -29.88
N ASN A 298 -25.72 -1.60 -29.82
CA ASN A 298 -26.28 -0.91 -30.98
C ASN A 298 -25.17 -0.46 -31.96
N ASN A 299 -25.16 -0.95 -33.21
CA ASN A 299 -24.17 -0.60 -34.26
C ASN A 299 -24.78 0.04 -35.54
N VAL A 300 -26.10 0.28 -35.61
CA VAL A 300 -26.80 0.93 -36.75
C VAL A 300 -26.84 2.48 -36.69
N ALA A 301 -26.10 3.19 -37.55
CA ALA A 301 -26.06 4.66 -37.57
C ALA A 301 -27.46 5.32 -37.65
N GLY A 302 -27.72 6.36 -36.86
CA GLY A 302 -28.96 7.17 -36.92
C GLY A 302 -30.11 6.77 -35.99
N THR A 303 -29.94 5.77 -35.11
CA THR A 303 -30.92 5.40 -34.07
C THR A 303 -30.49 5.94 -32.70
N SER A 304 -31.45 6.34 -31.85
CA SER A 304 -31.15 6.71 -30.45
C SER A 304 -30.46 5.54 -29.72
N GLY A 305 -29.45 5.87 -28.92
CA GLY A 305 -28.65 4.89 -28.18
C GLY A 305 -29.49 3.97 -27.28
N GLY A 306 -29.15 2.69 -27.22
CA GLY A 306 -29.81 1.75 -26.31
C GLY A 306 -29.29 1.84 -24.88
N THR A 307 -30.15 1.67 -23.87
CA THR A 307 -29.76 1.66 -22.44
C THR A 307 -29.47 0.24 -21.98
N SER A 308 -28.28 -0.11 -21.53
CA SER A 308 -28.08 -1.45 -20.93
C SER A 308 -28.74 -1.55 -19.56
N GLY A 309 -28.89 -2.78 -19.07
CA GLY A 309 -29.57 -3.04 -17.80
C GLY A 309 -28.65 -2.79 -16.60
N ALA A 310 -29.23 -2.33 -15.50
CA ALA A 310 -28.53 -2.23 -14.21
C ALA A 310 -28.23 -3.61 -13.62
N GLY A 311 -27.20 -3.69 -12.77
CA GLY A 311 -26.92 -4.86 -11.97
C GLY A 311 -27.95 -5.04 -10.84
N GLY A 312 -28.17 -6.29 -10.44
CA GLY A 312 -29.08 -6.66 -9.36
C GLY A 312 -28.49 -6.34 -7.99
N VAL A 313 -29.35 -6.09 -7.01
CA VAL A 313 -28.92 -5.91 -5.62
C VAL A 313 -28.44 -7.23 -5.01
N GLY A 314 -27.44 -7.19 -4.15
CA GLY A 314 -27.05 -8.34 -3.35
C GLY A 314 -28.07 -8.64 -2.26
N GLY A 315 -28.27 -9.92 -1.95
CA GLY A 315 -29.18 -10.36 -0.88
C GLY A 315 -28.62 -10.04 0.50
N ASN A 316 -29.48 -9.95 1.52
CA ASN A 316 -29.05 -9.72 2.89
C ASN A 316 -28.46 -11.01 3.50
N GLY A 317 -27.44 -10.87 4.35
CA GLY A 317 -26.91 -11.95 5.18
C GLY A 317 -27.89 -12.37 6.27
N GLY A 318 -27.66 -13.55 6.85
CA GLY A 318 -28.47 -14.08 7.93
C GLY A 318 -28.47 -13.15 9.13
N SER A 319 -29.64 -12.86 9.69
CA SER A 319 -29.84 -11.84 10.72
C SER A 319 -28.92 -11.98 11.94
N LEU A 320 -28.41 -13.17 12.27
CA LEU A 320 -27.42 -13.37 13.34
C LEU A 320 -25.99 -13.45 12.80
N PHE A 321 -25.71 -14.40 11.89
CA PHE A 321 -24.38 -14.56 11.27
C PHE A 321 -24.51 -14.59 9.75
N GLY A 322 -23.64 -13.84 9.07
CA GLY A 322 -23.52 -13.89 7.62
C GLY A 322 -23.40 -12.52 6.99
N SER A 323 -22.53 -12.42 5.99
CA SER A 323 -22.34 -11.18 5.24
C SER A 323 -23.45 -10.97 4.22
N GLY A 324 -23.70 -9.71 3.87
CA GLY A 324 -24.50 -9.38 2.70
C GLY A 324 -23.85 -9.89 1.41
N GLY A 325 -24.67 -10.22 0.43
CA GLY A 325 -24.23 -10.59 -0.91
C GLY A 325 -23.73 -9.37 -1.68
N VAL A 326 -22.80 -9.59 -2.62
CA VAL A 326 -22.31 -8.51 -3.49
C VAL A 326 -23.39 -8.07 -4.48
N GLY A 327 -23.42 -6.79 -4.85
CA GLY A 327 -24.24 -6.30 -5.95
C GLY A 327 -23.70 -6.75 -7.31
N GLY A 328 -24.59 -6.98 -8.27
CA GLY A 328 -24.23 -7.30 -9.65
C GLY A 328 -23.68 -6.08 -10.37
N ALA A 329 -22.78 -6.25 -11.33
CA ALA A 329 -22.34 -5.16 -12.19
C ALA A 329 -23.42 -4.77 -13.21
N GLY A 330 -23.37 -3.52 -13.65
CA GLY A 330 -24.21 -3.01 -14.72
C GLY A 330 -23.79 -3.51 -16.10
N GLY A 331 -24.75 -3.65 -17.01
CA GLY A 331 -24.50 -4.03 -18.39
C GLY A 331 -23.78 -2.92 -19.16
N SER A 332 -22.98 -3.28 -20.15
CA SER A 332 -22.27 -2.34 -21.01
C SER A 332 -23.12 -1.87 -22.19
N SER A 333 -22.92 -0.65 -22.69
CA SER A 333 -23.63 -0.09 -23.86
C SER A 333 -22.68 0.40 -24.95
N THR A 334 -22.92 0.14 -26.23
CA THR A 334 -22.03 0.67 -27.30
C THR A 334 -22.36 2.10 -27.71
N ARG A 335 -23.60 2.59 -27.52
CA ARG A 335 -24.04 3.91 -28.04
C ARG A 335 -25.05 4.66 -27.17
N GLY A 336 -25.29 4.23 -25.93
CA GLY A 336 -26.30 4.86 -25.06
C GLY A 336 -25.92 4.83 -23.58
N LEU A 337 -26.92 4.71 -22.71
CA LEU A 337 -26.72 4.69 -21.26
C LEU A 337 -26.25 3.30 -20.85
N ALA A 338 -25.09 3.19 -20.20
CA ALA A 338 -24.69 1.95 -19.57
C ALA A 338 -25.41 1.76 -18.22
N GLY A 339 -25.54 0.51 -17.77
CA GLY A 339 -26.25 0.18 -16.55
C GLY A 339 -25.42 0.52 -15.33
N GLY A 340 -26.05 1.03 -14.27
CA GLY A 340 -25.39 1.16 -12.97
C GLY A 340 -25.14 -0.21 -12.31
N GLY A 341 -24.13 -0.28 -11.45
CA GLY A 341 -23.91 -1.41 -10.57
C GLY A 341 -24.99 -1.51 -9.48
N GLY A 342 -25.32 -2.73 -9.09
CA GLY A 342 -26.26 -3.03 -8.01
C GLY A 342 -25.64 -2.77 -6.64
N THR A 343 -26.46 -2.44 -5.66
CA THR A 343 -25.99 -2.25 -4.28
C THR A 343 -25.68 -3.58 -3.61
N GLY A 344 -24.69 -3.60 -2.73
CA GLY A 344 -24.44 -4.75 -1.86
C GLY A 344 -25.52 -4.94 -0.81
N GLY A 345 -25.71 -6.18 -0.35
CA GLY A 345 -26.68 -6.54 0.68
C GLY A 345 -26.22 -6.19 2.09
N ILE A 346 -27.15 -6.15 3.03
CA ILE A 346 -26.89 -5.83 4.44
C ILE A 346 -26.33 -7.07 5.16
N GLY A 347 -25.34 -6.90 6.03
CA GLY A 347 -24.84 -7.96 6.91
C GLY A 347 -25.75 -8.26 8.11
N GLY A 348 -25.71 -9.51 8.59
CA GLY A 348 -26.30 -9.94 9.86
C GLY A 348 -25.66 -9.29 11.08
N VAL A 349 -26.15 -9.56 12.30
CA VAL A 349 -25.56 -9.03 13.55
C VAL A 349 -24.03 -9.20 13.59
N PHE A 350 -23.49 -10.36 13.20
CA PHE A 350 -22.07 -10.66 13.07
C PHE A 350 -21.65 -10.86 11.59
N GLY A 351 -21.94 -9.88 10.74
CA GLY A 351 -21.70 -10.00 9.30
C GLY A 351 -21.31 -8.69 8.65
N ASN A 352 -20.42 -8.76 7.67
CA ASN A 352 -20.06 -7.59 6.88
C ASN A 352 -21.15 -7.26 5.85
N GLY A 353 -21.22 -6.01 5.42
CA GLY A 353 -22.01 -5.62 4.25
C GLY A 353 -21.40 -6.19 2.97
N GLY A 354 -22.25 -6.48 1.99
CA GLY A 354 -21.79 -6.91 0.67
C GLY A 354 -21.18 -5.74 -0.12
N GLY A 355 -20.21 -6.00 -0.99
CA GLY A 355 -19.69 -4.97 -1.89
C GLY A 355 -20.71 -4.53 -2.95
N GLY A 356 -20.66 -3.30 -3.41
CA GLY A 356 -21.43 -2.82 -4.56
C GLY A 356 -20.85 -3.32 -5.88
N GLY A 357 -21.71 -3.52 -6.88
CA GLY A 357 -21.30 -3.95 -8.22
C GLY A 357 -20.68 -2.82 -9.03
N ALA A 358 -19.84 -3.14 -10.01
CA ALA A 358 -19.28 -2.13 -10.91
C ALA A 358 -20.33 -1.53 -11.85
N GLY A 359 -20.16 -0.27 -12.25
CA GLY A 359 -20.92 0.34 -13.34
C GLY A 359 -20.54 -0.25 -14.69
N GLY A 360 -21.49 -0.30 -15.62
CA GLY A 360 -21.25 -0.80 -16.97
C GLY A 360 -20.49 0.20 -17.84
N ASP A 361 -19.67 -0.30 -18.74
CA ASP A 361 -18.86 0.51 -19.66
C ASP A 361 -19.67 0.97 -20.88
N THR A 362 -19.22 2.06 -21.52
CA THR A 362 -19.65 2.42 -22.87
C THR A 362 -18.59 2.16 -23.94
N LEU A 363 -18.83 1.27 -24.92
CA LEU A 363 -17.90 0.95 -26.03
C LEU A 363 -18.15 1.85 -27.25
N GLY A 364 -17.29 2.83 -27.51
CA GLY A 364 -17.51 3.90 -28.47
C GLY A 364 -17.96 3.56 -29.89
N GLY A 365 -19.24 3.78 -30.20
CA GLY A 365 -19.71 3.96 -31.57
C GLY A 365 -19.43 5.38 -32.10
N VAL A 366 -19.13 5.48 -33.40
CA VAL A 366 -18.69 6.69 -34.12
C VAL A 366 -19.73 7.85 -34.15
N LEU A 367 -20.97 7.68 -33.65
CA LEU A 367 -22.09 8.63 -33.92
C LEU A 367 -22.98 9.09 -32.73
N ALA A 368 -22.71 8.76 -31.45
CA ALA A 368 -23.50 9.27 -30.31
C ALA A 368 -22.74 9.32 -28.98
N ALA A 369 -23.07 10.28 -28.10
CA ALA A 369 -22.54 10.40 -26.74
C ALA A 369 -23.15 9.32 -25.81
N GLY A 370 -22.31 8.40 -25.29
CA GLY A 370 -22.72 7.41 -24.29
C GLY A 370 -22.51 7.91 -22.85
N THR A 371 -23.30 7.42 -21.90
CA THR A 371 -23.10 7.66 -20.47
C THR A 371 -22.77 6.34 -19.81
N ALA A 372 -21.58 6.21 -19.23
CA ALA A 372 -21.21 5.01 -18.51
C ALA A 372 -21.96 4.90 -17.17
N GLY A 373 -22.09 3.67 -16.66
CA GLY A 373 -22.87 3.37 -15.48
C GLY A 373 -22.15 3.76 -14.21
N THR A 374 -22.86 4.20 -13.17
CA THR A 374 -22.28 4.42 -11.84
C THR A 374 -21.98 3.10 -11.15
N GLY A 375 -20.97 3.08 -10.28
CA GLY A 375 -20.77 1.97 -9.35
C GLY A 375 -21.91 1.87 -8.34
N GLY A 376 -22.20 0.65 -7.89
CA GLY A 376 -23.20 0.37 -6.87
C GLY A 376 -22.66 0.69 -5.47
N ASN A 377 -23.53 1.11 -4.55
CA ASN A 377 -23.12 1.33 -3.17
C ASN A 377 -22.83 0.01 -2.45
N GLY A 378 -21.87 0.02 -1.53
CA GLY A 378 -21.66 -1.06 -0.59
C GLY A 378 -22.82 -1.19 0.40
N GLY A 379 -23.10 -2.42 0.81
CA GLY A 379 -24.10 -2.73 1.81
C GLY A 379 -23.64 -2.34 3.21
N THR A 380 -24.59 -2.03 4.09
CA THR A 380 -24.28 -1.75 5.49
C THR A 380 -23.87 -3.02 6.22
N GLY A 381 -22.87 -2.93 7.09
CA GLY A 381 -22.48 -4.00 8.01
C GLY A 381 -23.54 -4.30 9.06
N GLY A 382 -23.30 -5.40 9.76
CA GLY A 382 -24.00 -5.83 10.96
C GLY A 382 -23.88 -4.89 12.14
N LEU A 383 -24.37 -5.37 13.29
CA LEU A 383 -24.03 -4.70 14.55
C LEU A 383 -22.52 -4.77 14.79
N ILE A 384 -21.93 -5.95 14.58
CA ILE A 384 -20.50 -6.25 14.58
C ILE A 384 -20.13 -6.73 13.18
N GLY A 385 -19.61 -5.84 12.36
CA GLY A 385 -19.23 -6.13 10.99
C GLY A 385 -18.94 -4.86 10.21
N ALA A 386 -17.98 -4.95 9.29
CA ALA A 386 -17.61 -3.84 8.43
C ALA A 386 -18.70 -3.56 7.38
N GLY A 387 -18.75 -2.32 6.91
CA GLY A 387 -19.51 -1.98 5.71
C GLY A 387 -18.86 -2.58 4.45
N GLY A 388 -19.68 -2.83 3.42
CA GLY A 388 -19.18 -3.30 2.14
C GLY A 388 -18.55 -2.18 1.31
N ASN A 389 -17.60 -2.49 0.45
CA ASN A 389 -16.99 -1.49 -0.44
C ASN A 389 -17.96 -1.03 -1.54
N GLY A 390 -17.86 0.21 -1.98
CA GLY A 390 -18.54 0.70 -3.16
C GLY A 390 -17.93 0.15 -4.46
N GLY A 391 -18.76 -0.02 -5.48
CA GLY A 391 -18.35 -0.48 -6.80
C GLY A 391 -17.66 0.61 -7.62
N VAL A 392 -16.80 0.21 -8.55
CA VAL A 392 -16.13 1.15 -9.47
C VAL A 392 -17.11 1.70 -10.50
N GLY A 393 -16.95 2.97 -10.89
CA GLY A 393 -17.71 3.58 -11.99
C GLY A 393 -17.31 3.04 -13.36
N GLY A 394 -18.26 2.92 -14.27
CA GLY A 394 -18.03 2.42 -15.63
C GLY A 394 -17.21 3.39 -16.50
N ASN A 395 -16.44 2.83 -17.41
CA ASN A 395 -15.57 3.55 -18.34
C ASN A 395 -16.33 4.04 -19.57
N ASN A 396 -15.85 5.10 -20.21
CA ASN A 396 -16.33 5.59 -21.49
C ASN A 396 -15.25 5.50 -22.58
N LEU A 397 -15.44 4.61 -23.55
CA LEU A 397 -14.56 4.39 -24.69
C LEU A 397 -15.06 5.10 -25.98
N ALA A 398 -15.97 6.09 -25.89
CA ALA A 398 -16.52 6.84 -27.04
C ALA A 398 -15.47 7.65 -27.83
N VAL A 399 -15.44 7.47 -29.16
CA VAL A 399 -14.37 8.00 -30.05
C VAL A 399 -14.68 9.39 -30.65
N LEU A 400 -15.95 9.79 -30.85
CA LEU A 400 -16.29 11.00 -31.62
C LEU A 400 -17.17 12.05 -30.91
N PHE A 401 -17.94 11.70 -29.87
CA PHE A 401 -18.87 12.61 -29.18
C PHE A 401 -18.65 12.62 -27.67
N ASN A 402 -18.92 13.76 -27.00
CA ASN A 402 -18.75 13.93 -25.56
C ASN A 402 -19.76 13.08 -24.76
N GLY A 403 -19.38 11.87 -24.37
CA GLY A 403 -20.11 11.07 -23.38
C GLY A 403 -19.76 11.43 -21.93
N THR A 404 -20.42 10.81 -20.96
CA THR A 404 -20.07 10.89 -19.52
C THR A 404 -19.54 9.55 -19.02
N VAL A 405 -18.67 9.58 -18.02
CA VAL A 405 -18.18 8.37 -17.31
C VAL A 405 -18.95 8.13 -16.03
N GLY A 406 -18.85 6.91 -15.50
CA GLY A 406 -19.49 6.50 -14.27
C GLY A 406 -18.78 7.07 -13.04
N ALA A 407 -19.55 7.54 -12.06
CA ALA A 407 -19.03 7.78 -10.72
C ALA A 407 -18.85 6.45 -9.96
N GLY A 408 -17.92 6.40 -9.02
CA GLY A 408 -17.81 5.29 -8.07
C GLY A 408 -18.98 5.25 -7.09
N GLY A 409 -19.31 4.06 -6.60
CA GLY A 409 -20.33 3.85 -5.59
C GLY A 409 -19.81 4.17 -4.19
N ASN A 410 -20.69 4.58 -3.28
CA ASN A 410 -20.30 4.85 -1.90
C ASN A 410 -20.01 3.55 -1.14
N GLY A 411 -19.08 3.56 -0.20
CA GLY A 411 -18.89 2.51 0.78
C GLY A 411 -20.08 2.42 1.75
N GLY A 412 -20.36 1.21 2.23
CA GLY A 412 -21.39 0.94 3.21
C GLY A 412 -20.94 1.32 4.62
N ASN A 413 -21.88 1.70 5.48
CA ASN A 413 -21.58 2.01 6.88
C ASN A 413 -21.46 0.72 7.71
N ALA A 414 -20.61 0.73 8.74
CA ALA A 414 -20.74 -0.15 9.89
C ALA A 414 -21.77 0.40 10.90
N ARG A 415 -22.09 -0.35 11.96
CA ARG A 415 -23.10 0.06 12.97
C ARG A 415 -22.53 0.25 14.38
N LEU A 416 -22.23 -0.81 15.11
CA LEU A 416 -21.68 -0.70 16.48
C LEU A 416 -20.17 -0.93 16.48
N TRP A 417 -19.74 -2.05 15.91
CA TRP A 417 -18.35 -2.41 15.67
C TRP A 417 -18.11 -2.64 14.18
N GLY A 418 -16.98 -2.15 13.67
CA GLY A 418 -16.46 -2.48 12.36
C GLY A 418 -16.15 -1.23 11.56
N ASP A 419 -15.33 -1.40 10.53
CA ASP A 419 -14.90 -0.28 9.71
C ASP A 419 -15.96 0.03 8.64
N GLY A 420 -16.03 1.28 8.22
CA GLY A 420 -16.79 1.66 7.05
C GLY A 420 -16.16 1.09 5.77
N GLY A 421 -17.00 0.76 4.79
CA GLY A 421 -16.53 0.30 3.50
C GLY A 421 -15.84 1.41 2.71
N ILE A 422 -14.90 1.06 1.85
CA ILE A 422 -14.19 2.01 0.98
C ILE A 422 -15.11 2.46 -0.16
N GLY A 423 -15.05 3.72 -0.56
CA GLY A 423 -15.72 4.24 -1.75
C GLY A 423 -15.10 3.73 -3.05
N GLY A 424 -15.91 3.46 -4.06
CA GLY A 424 -15.42 3.01 -5.37
C GLY A 424 -14.75 4.14 -6.15
N THR A 425 -13.81 3.82 -7.03
CA THR A 425 -13.17 4.82 -7.90
C THR A 425 -14.10 5.25 -9.04
N GLY A 426 -13.91 6.45 -9.58
CA GLY A 426 -14.57 6.87 -10.82
C GLY A 426 -14.09 6.12 -12.06
N GLY A 427 -14.91 6.08 -13.10
CA GLY A 427 -14.61 5.39 -14.37
C GLY A 427 -13.76 6.21 -15.33
N LEU A 428 -12.95 5.56 -16.17
CA LEU A 428 -11.96 6.18 -17.06
C LEU A 428 -12.56 6.56 -18.43
N THR A 429 -11.95 7.52 -19.12
CA THR A 429 -12.28 7.85 -20.52
C THR A 429 -11.07 7.57 -21.43
N TYR A 430 -11.30 7.25 -22.72
CA TYR A 430 -10.24 7.04 -23.72
C TYR A 430 -10.25 8.01 -24.93
N ASN A 431 -11.34 8.77 -25.18
CA ASN A 431 -11.37 9.81 -26.21
C ASN A 431 -12.49 10.87 -25.95
N GLY A 432 -12.41 12.04 -26.60
CA GLY A 432 -13.36 13.15 -26.47
C GLY A 432 -13.03 14.19 -25.38
N ASN A 433 -13.94 15.16 -25.18
CA ASN A 433 -13.85 16.19 -24.12
C ASN A 433 -14.74 15.77 -22.93
N VAL A 434 -14.26 14.88 -22.08
CA VAL A 434 -15.07 14.21 -21.05
C VAL A 434 -14.47 14.42 -19.66
N THR A 435 -15.30 14.88 -18.73
CA THR A 435 -14.91 14.99 -17.31
C THR A 435 -14.74 13.59 -16.73
N GLY A 436 -13.67 13.36 -15.98
CA GLY A 436 -13.44 12.10 -15.27
C GLY A 436 -14.55 11.78 -14.26
N GLY A 437 -14.70 10.50 -13.94
CA GLY A 437 -15.69 10.01 -13.01
C GLY A 437 -15.30 10.39 -11.59
N ALA A 438 -16.25 10.89 -10.82
CA ALA A 438 -16.01 11.16 -9.40
C ALA A 438 -15.84 9.83 -8.63
N GLY A 439 -15.02 9.83 -7.59
CA GLY A 439 -14.95 8.74 -6.64
C GLY A 439 -16.15 8.74 -5.69
N GLY A 440 -16.52 7.55 -5.20
CA GLY A 440 -17.57 7.37 -4.20
C GLY A 440 -17.06 7.72 -2.80
N SER A 441 -17.96 8.16 -1.91
CA SER A 441 -17.57 8.42 -0.52
C SER A 441 -17.34 7.11 0.24
N GLY A 442 -16.44 7.11 1.22
CA GLY A 442 -16.30 6.01 2.17
C GLY A 442 -17.47 5.95 3.14
N GLY A 443 -17.74 4.76 3.68
CA GLY A 443 -18.77 4.55 4.68
C GLY A 443 -18.30 4.93 6.09
N ASN A 444 -19.23 5.24 6.99
CA ASN A 444 -18.90 5.51 8.38
C ASN A 444 -18.53 4.22 9.14
N GLY A 445 -17.56 4.32 10.05
CA GLY A 445 -17.21 3.28 11.00
C GLY A 445 -18.26 3.11 12.10
N GLY A 446 -18.07 2.07 12.92
CA GLY A 446 -18.97 1.75 14.02
C GLY A 446 -19.10 2.89 15.05
N SER A 447 -20.31 3.02 15.61
CA SER A 447 -20.62 4.00 16.64
C SER A 447 -19.87 3.80 17.96
N TRP A 448 -19.28 2.63 18.20
CA TRP A 448 -18.42 2.35 19.37
C TRP A 448 -16.98 2.10 18.96
N PHE A 449 -16.75 1.22 17.98
CA PHE A 449 -15.42 0.90 17.46
C PHE A 449 -15.42 0.76 15.94
N GLY A 450 -14.38 1.29 15.30
CA GLY A 450 -14.10 1.07 13.88
C GLY A 450 -13.91 2.35 13.11
N ASP A 451 -13.06 2.25 12.10
CA ASP A 451 -12.60 3.40 11.33
C ASP A 451 -13.61 3.75 10.23
N GLY A 452 -13.61 5.00 9.81
CA GLY A 452 -14.28 5.40 8.59
C GLY A 452 -13.59 4.81 7.35
N GLY A 453 -14.36 4.39 6.36
CA GLY A 453 -13.82 3.92 5.09
C GLY A 453 -13.21 5.07 4.29
N ALA A 454 -12.16 4.80 3.52
CA ALA A 454 -11.59 5.80 2.63
C ALA A 454 -12.56 6.16 1.49
N GLY A 455 -12.51 7.40 1.02
CA GLY A 455 -13.15 7.81 -0.22
C GLY A 455 -12.43 7.22 -1.43
N GLY A 456 -13.18 6.93 -2.49
CA GLY A 456 -12.62 6.46 -3.75
C GLY A 456 -11.99 7.60 -4.55
N ASP A 457 -11.01 7.28 -5.39
CA ASP A 457 -10.35 8.29 -6.23
C ASP A 457 -11.24 8.73 -7.40
N GLY A 458 -11.13 10.00 -7.76
CA GLY A 458 -11.61 10.54 -9.01
C GLY A 458 -10.69 10.16 -10.16
N SER A 459 -11.27 9.86 -11.33
CA SER A 459 -10.50 9.41 -12.49
C SER A 459 -10.10 10.56 -13.41
N ALA A 460 -9.14 10.31 -14.31
CA ALA A 460 -8.68 11.33 -15.23
C ALA A 460 -9.77 11.77 -16.25
N GLY A 461 -9.82 13.07 -16.53
CA GLY A 461 -10.56 13.63 -17.65
C GLY A 461 -9.80 13.47 -18.97
N LEU A 462 -10.48 13.74 -20.08
CA LEU A 462 -9.87 13.77 -21.42
C LEU A 462 -10.28 15.01 -22.21
N GLY A 463 -9.40 15.42 -23.14
CA GLY A 463 -9.61 16.62 -23.95
C GLY A 463 -9.78 17.87 -23.08
N LYS A 464 -10.89 18.60 -23.22
CA LYS A 464 -11.26 19.74 -22.38
C LYS A 464 -11.92 19.35 -21.04
N GLY A 465 -12.16 18.07 -20.80
CA GLY A 465 -12.85 17.60 -19.60
C GLY A 465 -11.97 17.66 -18.36
N ALA A 466 -12.56 18.06 -17.24
CA ALA A 466 -11.86 18.12 -15.96
C ALA A 466 -11.60 16.71 -15.39
N GLY A 467 -10.67 16.57 -14.45
CA GLY A 467 -10.57 15.35 -13.66
C GLY A 467 -11.80 15.15 -12.78
N GLY A 468 -12.13 13.90 -12.47
CA GLY A 468 -13.18 13.58 -11.51
C GLY A 468 -12.78 13.98 -10.09
N ALA A 469 -13.71 14.43 -9.27
CA ALA A 469 -13.41 14.70 -7.87
C ALA A 469 -13.19 13.40 -7.08
N GLY A 470 -12.34 13.42 -6.07
CA GLY A 470 -12.20 12.35 -5.10
C GLY A 470 -13.42 12.28 -4.17
N GLY A 471 -13.75 11.07 -3.71
CA GLY A 471 -14.82 10.84 -2.74
C GLY A 471 -14.39 11.24 -1.33
N ASN A 472 -15.34 11.66 -0.50
CA ASN A 472 -15.03 11.97 0.91
C ASN A 472 -14.76 10.68 1.70
N GLY A 473 -13.86 10.73 2.68
CA GLY A 473 -13.71 9.68 3.67
C GLY A 473 -14.91 9.61 4.63
N GLY A 474 -15.25 8.42 5.08
CA GLY A 474 -16.31 8.19 6.06
C GLY A 474 -15.85 8.54 7.48
N ALA A 475 -16.80 8.80 8.38
CA ALA A 475 -16.49 9.20 9.75
C ALA A 475 -16.23 7.99 10.69
N GLY A 476 -15.28 8.14 11.62
CA GLY A 476 -15.11 7.28 12.80
C GLY A 476 -16.02 7.74 13.94
N LEU A 477 -17.20 7.13 14.10
CA LEU A 477 -18.26 7.64 14.97
C LEU A 477 -18.03 7.39 16.47
N GLY A 478 -17.33 6.32 16.83
CA GLY A 478 -16.99 5.98 18.22
C GLY A 478 -15.52 6.20 18.52
N MET A 479 -14.85 5.10 18.85
CA MET A 479 -13.40 4.96 18.87
C MET A 479 -12.94 4.40 17.52
N GLY A 480 -12.36 5.26 16.70
CA GLY A 480 -11.90 4.92 15.37
C GLY A 480 -11.48 6.18 14.63
N ASP A 481 -10.58 5.99 13.68
CA ASP A 481 -10.09 7.06 12.83
C ASP A 481 -11.13 7.43 11.76
N GLY A 482 -11.09 8.67 11.29
CA GLY A 482 -11.81 9.05 10.08
C GLY A 482 -11.11 8.51 8.84
N GLY A 483 -11.88 8.10 7.83
CA GLY A 483 -11.33 7.62 6.56
C GLY A 483 -10.65 8.74 5.78
N ALA A 484 -9.60 8.43 5.02
CA ALA A 484 -9.00 9.41 4.11
C ALA A 484 -9.95 9.80 2.98
N GLY A 485 -9.89 11.03 2.50
CA GLY A 485 -10.52 11.43 1.25
C GLY A 485 -9.78 10.87 0.04
N GLY A 486 -10.50 10.53 -1.03
CA GLY A 486 -9.91 10.07 -2.28
C GLY A 486 -9.23 11.20 -3.04
N ALA A 487 -8.24 10.88 -3.86
CA ALA A 487 -7.57 11.86 -4.70
C ALA A 487 -8.47 12.35 -5.85
N GLY A 488 -8.27 13.58 -6.29
CA GLY A 488 -8.86 14.12 -7.50
C GLY A 488 -8.13 13.64 -8.75
N GLY A 489 -8.87 13.40 -9.82
CA GLY A 489 -8.32 12.94 -11.09
C GLY A 489 -7.57 14.02 -11.85
N VAL A 490 -6.66 13.62 -12.74
CA VAL A 490 -5.95 14.55 -13.62
C VAL A 490 -6.88 15.11 -14.69
N GLY A 491 -6.79 16.40 -15.01
CA GLY A 491 -7.52 17.02 -16.11
C GLY A 491 -7.11 16.46 -17.48
N GLY A 492 -8.05 16.42 -18.42
CA GLY A 492 -7.72 16.15 -19.83
C GLY A 492 -6.78 17.20 -20.41
N THR A 493 -6.31 17.06 -21.64
CA THR A 493 -5.32 17.96 -22.27
C THR A 493 -5.50 19.46 -22.00
N SER A 494 -6.74 19.96 -21.90
CA SER A 494 -7.09 21.37 -21.60
C SER A 494 -8.05 21.51 -20.40
N GLY A 495 -8.26 20.45 -19.64
CA GLY A 495 -9.17 20.39 -18.49
C GLY A 495 -8.49 20.72 -17.17
N ALA A 496 -9.30 21.17 -16.21
CA ALA A 496 -8.85 21.35 -14.83
C ALA A 496 -8.66 19.99 -14.13
N GLY A 497 -7.82 19.94 -13.10
CA GLY A 497 -7.76 18.80 -12.21
C GLY A 497 -9.03 18.66 -11.37
N GLY A 498 -9.36 17.45 -10.96
CA GLY A 498 -10.45 17.18 -10.02
C GLY A 498 -10.06 17.57 -8.61
N ALA A 499 -11.01 18.04 -7.79
CA ALA A 499 -10.73 18.31 -6.38
C ALA A 499 -10.52 16.99 -5.60
N GLY A 500 -9.68 17.02 -4.57
CA GLY A 500 -9.55 15.93 -3.62
C GLY A 500 -10.76 15.85 -2.68
N GLY A 501 -11.10 14.65 -2.22
CA GLY A 501 -12.18 14.42 -1.27
C GLY A 501 -11.79 14.86 0.14
N ASN A 502 -12.75 15.28 0.96
CA ASN A 502 -12.47 15.62 2.36
C ASN A 502 -12.22 14.34 3.17
N GLY A 503 -11.32 14.40 4.15
CA GLY A 503 -11.15 13.35 5.15
C GLY A 503 -12.34 13.27 6.10
N GLY A 504 -12.63 12.07 6.58
CA GLY A 504 -13.71 11.78 7.51
C GLY A 504 -13.42 12.31 8.91
N SER A 505 -14.46 12.76 9.61
CA SER A 505 -14.34 13.17 11.00
C SER A 505 -14.17 11.98 11.96
N ALA A 506 -13.71 12.23 13.18
CA ALA A 506 -13.69 11.24 14.26
C ALA A 506 -14.26 11.82 15.57
N ASN A 507 -14.77 10.96 16.45
CA ASN A 507 -15.11 11.36 17.82
C ASN A 507 -13.93 11.13 18.78
N VAL A 508 -13.47 9.88 18.87
CA VAL A 508 -12.24 9.47 19.56
C VAL A 508 -11.36 8.72 18.56
N GLY A 509 -10.18 9.23 18.27
CA GLY A 509 -9.35 8.80 17.15
C GLY A 509 -8.85 10.00 16.35
N SER A 510 -8.08 9.75 15.31
CA SER A 510 -7.60 10.78 14.39
C SER A 510 -8.60 11.07 13.28
N GLY A 511 -8.67 12.31 12.84
CA GLY A 511 -9.43 12.67 11.64
C GLY A 511 -8.71 12.16 10.39
N GLY A 512 -9.47 11.78 9.36
CA GLY A 512 -8.91 11.31 8.11
C GLY A 512 -8.18 12.42 7.35
N ALA A 513 -7.13 12.09 6.61
CA ALA A 513 -6.49 13.05 5.72
C ALA A 513 -7.42 13.44 4.57
N GLY A 514 -7.38 14.70 4.12
CA GLY A 514 -7.98 15.10 2.86
C GLY A 514 -7.20 14.53 1.67
N GLY A 515 -7.90 14.17 0.61
CA GLY A 515 -7.29 13.69 -0.62
C GLY A 515 -6.62 14.81 -1.40
N ASP A 516 -5.58 14.49 -2.17
CA ASP A 516 -4.91 15.48 -3.01
C ASP A 516 -5.78 15.90 -4.20
N GLY A 517 -5.67 17.15 -4.61
CA GLY A 517 -6.25 17.65 -5.85
C GLY A 517 -5.47 17.15 -7.06
N GLY A 518 -6.19 16.82 -8.13
CA GLY A 518 -5.59 16.35 -9.38
C GLY A 518 -4.86 17.46 -10.13
N ASN A 519 -3.83 17.09 -10.89
CA ASN A 519 -3.16 18.04 -11.77
C ASN A 519 -4.08 18.44 -12.93
N ALA A 520 -3.91 19.65 -13.47
CA ALA A 520 -4.51 20.06 -14.72
C ALA A 520 -3.92 19.32 -15.93
N GLY A 521 -4.56 19.51 -17.09
CA GLY A 521 -4.06 19.08 -18.39
C GLY A 521 -2.74 19.69 -18.84
N ALA A 522 -2.22 19.21 -19.96
CA ALA A 522 -0.96 19.68 -20.53
C ALA A 522 -1.01 21.11 -21.14
N THR A 523 -2.17 21.62 -21.58
CA THR A 523 -2.27 22.85 -22.39
C THR A 523 -2.92 24.04 -21.69
N THR A 524 -4.03 23.83 -20.98
CA THR A 524 -4.76 24.83 -20.18
C THR A 524 -5.47 24.14 -19.01
N GLY A 525 -5.87 24.90 -17.98
CA GLY A 525 -6.66 24.39 -16.85
C GLY A 525 -5.98 24.62 -15.50
N ALA A 526 -6.79 24.80 -14.46
CA ALA A 526 -6.30 24.92 -13.09
C ALA A 526 -6.11 23.52 -12.48
N GLY A 527 -5.16 23.38 -11.56
CA GLY A 527 -5.09 22.20 -10.71
C GLY A 527 -6.32 22.13 -9.80
N GLY A 528 -6.71 20.93 -9.41
CA GLY A 528 -7.80 20.72 -8.47
C GLY A 528 -7.38 21.09 -7.05
N ASP A 529 -8.31 21.59 -6.24
CA ASP A 529 -8.04 21.87 -4.84
C ASP A 529 -7.87 20.57 -4.03
N GLY A 530 -7.01 20.60 -3.01
CA GLY A 530 -6.90 19.52 -2.04
C GLY A 530 -8.10 19.47 -1.09
N GLY A 531 -8.47 18.27 -0.67
CA GLY A 531 -9.55 18.03 0.28
C GLY A 531 -9.19 18.49 1.69
N GLN A 532 -10.18 18.89 2.48
CA GLN A 532 -9.95 19.24 3.88
C GLN A 532 -9.68 17.99 4.71
N GLY A 533 -8.83 18.11 5.74
CA GLY A 533 -8.65 17.07 6.75
C GLY A 533 -9.86 16.95 7.68
N GLY A 534 -10.11 15.74 8.15
CA GLY A 534 -11.20 15.42 9.06
C GLY A 534 -11.00 16.03 10.45
N SER A 535 -12.05 16.61 11.02
CA SER A 535 -12.00 17.15 12.39
C SER A 535 -12.34 16.09 13.43
N VAL A 536 -11.79 16.24 14.63
CA VAL A 536 -12.05 15.38 15.79
C VAL A 536 -12.91 16.12 16.82
N SER A 537 -13.93 15.45 17.35
CA SER A 537 -14.86 16.07 18.31
C SER A 537 -14.34 16.04 19.76
N LEU A 538 -13.94 14.87 20.27
CA LEU A 538 -13.58 14.69 21.67
C LEU A 538 -12.07 14.55 21.88
N ALA A 539 -11.44 13.54 21.29
CA ALA A 539 -10.08 13.13 21.63
C ALA A 539 -9.31 12.57 20.42
N GLY A 540 -8.19 13.19 20.07
CA GLY A 540 -7.33 12.78 18.95
C GLY A 540 -7.03 13.92 17.98
N ALA A 541 -6.06 13.69 17.09
CA ALA A 541 -5.54 14.71 16.19
C ALA A 541 -6.45 14.91 14.96
N GLY A 542 -6.61 16.15 14.52
CA GLY A 542 -7.26 16.44 13.24
C GLY A 542 -6.44 15.91 12.06
N GLY A 543 -7.11 15.52 10.99
CA GLY A 543 -6.47 15.02 9.77
C GLY A 543 -5.75 16.13 9.00
N ALA A 544 -4.69 15.78 8.27
CA ALA A 544 -4.03 16.73 7.38
C ALA A 544 -4.93 17.09 6.20
N GLY A 545 -4.84 18.32 5.69
CA GLY A 545 -5.44 18.69 4.41
C GLY A 545 -4.63 18.15 3.23
N GLY A 546 -5.30 17.80 2.14
CA GLY A 546 -4.68 17.31 0.92
C GLY A 546 -3.94 18.41 0.15
N ALA A 547 -2.93 18.04 -0.63
CA ALA A 547 -2.23 18.97 -1.49
C ALA A 547 -3.12 19.46 -2.63
N GLY A 548 -2.93 20.69 -3.09
CA GLY A 548 -3.53 21.19 -4.32
C GLY A 548 -2.77 20.67 -5.55
N GLY A 549 -3.49 20.39 -6.63
CA GLY A 549 -2.91 19.93 -7.88
C GLY A 549 -2.21 21.03 -8.66
N ASN A 550 -1.27 20.65 -9.53
CA ASN A 550 -0.55 21.62 -10.36
C ASN A 550 -1.40 22.12 -11.55
N GLY A 551 -1.25 23.38 -11.91
CA GLY A 551 -1.82 23.97 -13.14
C GLY A 551 -1.09 23.52 -14.41
N ALA A 552 -1.70 23.77 -15.58
CA ALA A 552 -1.21 23.30 -16.87
C ALA A 552 0.14 23.91 -17.30
N VAL A 553 1.03 23.15 -17.92
CA VAL A 553 2.40 23.60 -18.32
C VAL A 553 2.44 24.15 -19.77
N GLY A 554 1.29 24.38 -20.40
CA GLY A 554 1.18 24.74 -21.82
C GLY A 554 1.41 26.22 -22.15
N SER A 555 1.82 26.50 -23.39
CA SER A 555 2.13 27.86 -23.90
C SER A 555 0.92 28.74 -24.21
N ALA A 556 -0.30 28.22 -24.09
CA ALA A 556 -1.53 28.86 -24.60
C ALA A 556 -2.51 29.35 -23.52
N GLY A 557 -2.26 29.14 -22.22
CA GLY A 557 -3.14 29.68 -21.17
C GLY A 557 -2.65 29.46 -19.73
N ALA A 558 -2.96 30.42 -18.85
CA ALA A 558 -2.58 30.45 -17.45
C ALA A 558 -3.36 29.42 -16.62
N GLY A 559 -2.78 28.26 -16.38
CA GLY A 559 -3.29 27.33 -15.36
C GLY A 559 -2.87 27.76 -13.96
N ALA A 560 -3.83 28.03 -13.07
CA ALA A 560 -3.53 28.21 -11.66
C ALA A 560 -3.25 26.86 -10.99
N GLY A 561 -2.38 26.82 -10.00
CA GLY A 561 -2.32 25.68 -9.09
C GLY A 561 -3.56 25.65 -8.19
N GLY A 562 -4.02 24.46 -7.83
CA GLY A 562 -5.12 24.27 -6.88
C GLY A 562 -4.69 24.64 -5.46
N ALA A 563 -5.63 25.10 -4.64
CA ALA A 563 -5.35 25.39 -3.24
C ALA A 563 -5.12 24.09 -2.46
N GLY A 564 -4.27 24.14 -1.44
CA GLY A 564 -4.15 23.07 -0.45
C GLY A 564 -5.37 23.05 0.47
N GLY A 565 -5.81 21.86 0.87
CA GLY A 565 -6.92 21.67 1.78
C GLY A 565 -6.57 22.14 3.20
N ALA A 566 -7.55 22.66 3.94
CA ALA A 566 -7.34 22.99 5.35
C ALA A 566 -7.15 21.71 6.19
N GLY A 567 -6.30 21.75 7.21
CA GLY A 567 -6.20 20.70 8.21
C GLY A 567 -7.43 20.66 9.12
N GLY A 568 -7.80 19.46 9.56
CA GLY A 568 -8.93 19.25 10.47
C GLY A 568 -8.61 19.73 11.89
N ASN A 569 -9.63 20.11 12.64
CA ASN A 569 -9.44 20.50 14.04
C ASN A 569 -9.17 19.28 14.93
N GLY A 570 -8.31 19.42 15.93
CA GLY A 570 -8.10 18.42 16.98
C GLY A 570 -9.24 18.40 18.00
N GLY A 571 -9.30 17.31 18.78
CA GLY A 571 -10.36 17.07 19.76
C GLY A 571 -10.51 18.16 20.84
N SER A 572 -11.72 18.33 21.35
CA SER A 572 -12.02 19.31 22.41
C SER A 572 -11.31 19.05 23.73
N SER A 573 -10.92 17.80 24.02
CA SER A 573 -10.22 17.42 25.26
C SER A 573 -8.70 17.34 25.09
N TYR A 574 -8.21 16.51 24.16
CA TYR A 574 -6.82 16.50 23.72
C TYR A 574 -6.74 16.19 22.23
N GLY A 575 -5.73 16.74 21.56
CA GLY A 575 -5.50 16.52 20.14
C GLY A 575 -4.91 17.73 19.44
N ASN A 576 -3.93 17.51 18.58
CA ASN A 576 -3.37 18.55 17.73
C ASN A 576 -4.31 18.84 16.55
N GLY A 577 -4.31 20.07 16.07
CA GLY A 577 -4.88 20.36 14.75
C GLY A 577 -4.04 19.74 13.63
N GLY A 578 -4.69 19.32 12.56
CA GLY A 578 -4.04 18.76 11.39
C GLY A 578 -3.29 19.82 10.58
N ALA A 579 -2.23 19.42 9.89
CA ALA A 579 -1.52 20.33 8.98
C ALA A 579 -2.40 20.72 7.79
N GLY A 580 -2.28 21.95 7.32
CA GLY A 580 -2.84 22.37 6.04
C GLY A 580 -2.03 21.80 4.88
N GLY A 581 -2.72 21.44 3.80
CA GLY A 581 -2.10 20.92 2.59
C GLY A 581 -1.31 21.98 1.82
N VAL A 582 -0.30 21.56 1.08
CA VAL A 582 0.47 22.47 0.22
C VAL A 582 -0.37 22.91 -0.98
N GLY A 583 -0.21 24.15 -1.43
CA GLY A 583 -0.80 24.63 -2.68
C GLY A 583 -0.06 24.09 -3.90
N GLY A 584 -0.78 23.82 -4.98
CA GLY A 584 -0.21 23.31 -6.23
C GLY A 584 0.53 24.39 -7.02
N ASN A 585 1.48 23.99 -7.85
CA ASN A 585 2.25 24.94 -8.66
C ASN A 585 1.42 25.48 -9.84
N GLY A 586 1.60 26.76 -10.17
CA GLY A 586 1.00 27.40 -11.35
C GLY A 586 1.77 27.12 -12.65
N ALA A 587 1.12 27.40 -13.78
CA ALA A 587 1.63 27.28 -15.14
C ALA A 587 2.88 28.11 -15.45
N THR A 588 3.63 27.70 -16.47
CA THR A 588 4.85 28.38 -16.97
C THR A 588 4.60 29.75 -17.62
N VAL A 589 3.35 30.14 -17.88
CA VAL A 589 2.98 31.44 -18.49
C VAL A 589 1.77 32.00 -17.74
N SER A 590 1.94 33.11 -17.03
CA SER A 590 0.90 33.82 -16.26
C SER A 590 0.12 33.02 -15.19
N GLY A 591 0.50 31.77 -14.87
CA GLY A 591 -0.23 30.92 -13.92
C GLY A 591 0.13 31.20 -12.47
N THR A 592 -0.86 31.44 -11.62
CA THR A 592 -0.67 31.65 -10.17
C THR A 592 -0.50 30.33 -9.45
N GLY A 593 0.44 30.23 -8.52
CA GLY A 593 0.50 29.12 -7.57
C GLY A 593 -0.74 29.11 -6.66
N GLY A 594 -1.18 27.92 -6.27
CA GLY A 594 -2.30 27.74 -5.36
C GLY A 594 -1.93 28.14 -3.93
N ALA A 595 -2.89 28.65 -3.17
CA ALA A 595 -2.66 28.96 -1.76
C ALA A 595 -2.43 27.68 -0.94
N GLY A 596 -1.58 27.73 0.08
CA GLY A 596 -1.49 26.67 1.07
C GLY A 596 -2.70 26.64 1.99
N GLY A 597 -3.10 25.45 2.41
CA GLY A 597 -4.23 25.25 3.33
C GLY A 597 -3.92 25.75 4.73
N ALA A 598 -4.94 26.24 5.44
CA ALA A 598 -4.77 26.58 6.85
C ALA A 598 -4.57 25.32 7.70
N GLY A 599 -3.74 25.40 8.74
CA GLY A 599 -3.67 24.36 9.76
C GLY A 599 -4.91 24.35 10.64
N GLY A 600 -5.33 23.18 11.09
CA GLY A 600 -6.48 23.00 11.96
C GLY A 600 -6.23 23.52 13.37
N ASN A 601 -7.30 23.88 14.08
CA ASN A 601 -7.20 24.37 15.44
C ASN A 601 -7.16 23.20 16.44
N ALA A 602 -6.56 23.42 17.61
CA ALA A 602 -6.75 22.63 18.81
C ALA A 602 -7.60 23.42 19.83
N PHE A 603 -8.26 22.71 20.75
CA PHE A 603 -9.17 23.32 21.74
C PHE A 603 -8.75 23.04 23.19
N GLY A 604 -8.61 21.76 23.57
CA GLY A 604 -8.22 21.35 24.91
C GLY A 604 -6.71 21.35 25.10
N ILE A 605 -6.11 20.17 25.22
CA ILE A 605 -4.66 19.99 25.24
C ILE A 605 -4.18 19.66 23.82
N GLY A 606 -3.40 20.53 23.19
CA GLY A 606 -2.88 20.27 21.86
C GLY A 606 -2.38 21.52 21.14
N ASN A 607 -1.50 21.28 20.18
CA ASN A 607 -0.94 22.31 19.32
C ASN A 607 -1.87 22.59 18.14
N GLY A 608 -1.88 23.84 17.67
CA GLY A 608 -2.47 24.15 16.38
C GLY A 608 -1.67 23.51 15.24
N GLY A 609 -2.36 23.13 14.17
CA GLY A 609 -1.73 22.56 12.98
C GLY A 609 -0.92 23.59 12.21
N THR A 610 0.13 23.14 11.52
CA THR A 610 0.92 24.02 10.65
C THR A 610 0.13 24.41 9.41
N GLY A 611 0.26 25.64 8.93
CA GLY A 611 -0.24 26.05 7.63
C GLY A 611 0.59 25.42 6.50
N GLY A 612 -0.07 25.06 5.41
CA GLY A 612 0.59 24.50 4.22
C GLY A 612 1.34 25.57 3.44
N ALA A 613 2.42 25.19 2.76
CA ALA A 613 3.13 26.11 1.87
C ALA A 613 2.28 26.49 0.64
N GLY A 614 2.42 27.71 0.14
CA GLY A 614 1.84 28.13 -1.13
C GLY A 614 2.62 27.54 -2.31
N GLY A 615 1.91 27.25 -3.40
CA GLY A 615 2.49 26.69 -4.62
C GLY A 615 3.34 27.70 -5.38
N GLY A 616 4.38 27.23 -6.04
CA GLY A 616 5.27 28.06 -6.85
C GLY A 616 4.72 28.35 -8.25
N SER A 617 5.47 29.10 -9.04
CA SER A 617 5.21 29.30 -10.48
C SER A 617 6.54 29.38 -11.25
N ALA A 618 6.56 28.94 -12.50
CA ALA A 618 7.73 29.02 -13.39
C ALA A 618 7.44 29.96 -14.58
N ALA A 619 8.45 30.52 -15.24
CA ALA A 619 8.30 31.30 -16.46
C ALA A 619 9.01 30.62 -17.64
N ALA A 620 8.33 30.57 -18.79
CA ALA A 620 8.99 30.43 -20.08
C ALA A 620 9.71 31.74 -20.43
N GLN A 621 10.91 31.65 -21.03
CA GLN A 621 11.74 32.82 -21.36
C GLN A 621 10.94 33.87 -22.17
N GLY A 622 10.66 35.03 -21.57
CA GLY A 622 10.06 36.21 -22.23
C GLY A 622 8.55 36.44 -22.05
N GLY A 623 7.82 35.61 -21.32
CA GLY A 623 6.38 35.83 -21.01
C GLY A 623 6.15 36.56 -19.67
N ALA A 624 4.93 37.11 -19.46
CA ALA A 624 4.50 37.54 -18.13
C ALA A 624 4.40 36.31 -17.21
N GLY A 625 5.24 36.22 -16.17
CA GLY A 625 5.20 35.15 -15.18
C GLY A 625 4.00 35.31 -14.24
N GLY A 626 3.44 34.20 -13.74
CA GLY A 626 2.39 34.23 -12.72
C GLY A 626 2.95 34.34 -11.30
N SER A 627 2.11 34.69 -10.32
CA SER A 627 2.52 34.87 -8.92
C SER A 627 2.59 33.56 -8.13
N GLY A 628 3.37 33.51 -7.06
CA GLY A 628 3.34 32.42 -6.09
C GLY A 628 2.07 32.45 -5.25
N GLY A 629 1.63 31.30 -4.77
CA GLY A 629 0.50 31.19 -3.86
C GLY A 629 0.85 31.64 -2.45
N ALA A 630 -0.11 32.18 -1.70
CA ALA A 630 0.10 32.52 -0.29
C ALA A 630 0.26 31.25 0.57
N GLY A 631 1.09 31.31 1.60
CA GLY A 631 1.18 30.27 2.61
C GLY A 631 -0.05 30.26 3.52
N GLY A 632 -0.45 29.07 3.95
CA GLY A 632 -1.59 28.86 4.82
C GLY A 632 -1.34 29.37 6.24
N HIS A 633 -2.40 29.77 6.94
CA HIS A 633 -2.28 30.19 8.34
C HIS A 633 -2.08 28.99 9.26
N GLY A 634 -1.27 29.14 10.30
CA GLY A 634 -1.19 28.16 11.38
C GLY A 634 -2.46 28.16 12.23
N GLY A 635 -2.87 27.00 12.71
CA GLY A 635 -4.04 26.82 13.55
C GLY A 635 -3.83 27.33 14.97
N THR A 636 -4.91 27.70 15.65
CA THR A 636 -4.84 28.11 17.06
C THR A 636 -4.60 26.91 17.97
N ALA A 637 -3.83 27.09 19.03
CA ALA A 637 -3.61 26.07 20.06
C ALA A 637 -4.83 25.93 20.98
N GLY A 638 -4.88 24.81 21.69
CA GLY A 638 -5.80 24.65 22.81
C GLY A 638 -5.35 25.43 24.05
N TRP A 639 -5.98 25.16 25.20
CA TRP A 639 -5.61 25.74 26.48
C TRP A 639 -4.14 25.46 26.83
N PHE A 640 -3.66 24.24 26.59
CA PHE A 640 -2.26 23.87 26.74
C PHE A 640 -1.69 23.45 25.39
N GLY A 641 -0.80 24.27 24.83
CA GLY A 641 -0.17 23.98 23.54
C GLY A 641 0.26 25.22 22.80
N ASN A 642 1.04 25.00 21.75
CA ASN A 642 1.58 26.06 20.90
C ASN A 642 0.71 26.27 19.66
N GLY A 643 0.64 27.52 19.19
CA GLY A 643 0.02 27.83 17.91
C GLY A 643 0.82 27.20 16.76
N GLY A 644 0.13 26.81 15.69
CA GLY A 644 0.78 26.25 14.52
C GLY A 644 1.61 27.28 13.78
N THR A 645 2.69 26.87 13.12
CA THR A 645 3.44 27.78 12.25
C THR A 645 2.63 28.12 11.00
N GLY A 646 2.75 29.34 10.49
CA GLY A 646 2.26 29.68 9.16
C GLY A 646 3.11 29.02 8.08
N GLY A 647 2.48 28.67 6.96
CA GLY A 647 3.17 28.10 5.82
C GLY A 647 3.93 29.15 5.02
N ASP A 648 4.97 28.74 4.32
CA ASP A 648 5.74 29.64 3.46
C ASP A 648 4.97 30.01 2.20
N GLY A 649 5.20 31.22 1.68
CA GLY A 649 4.68 31.66 0.40
C GLY A 649 5.42 31.02 -0.79
N GLY A 650 4.70 30.77 -1.87
CA GLY A 650 5.23 30.12 -3.07
C GLY A 650 6.29 30.95 -3.79
N SER A 651 7.38 30.31 -4.20
CA SER A 651 8.46 30.94 -4.97
C SER A 651 8.14 30.99 -6.47
N VAL A 652 8.59 32.04 -7.14
CA VAL A 652 8.39 32.26 -8.58
C VAL A 652 9.73 32.30 -9.31
N ASN A 653 9.87 31.47 -10.34
CA ASN A 653 10.96 31.53 -11.30
C ASN A 653 10.52 32.32 -12.54
N GLY A 654 10.32 33.63 -12.43
CA GLY A 654 9.68 34.46 -13.46
C GLY A 654 9.42 35.92 -13.06
N THR A 655 8.67 36.67 -13.87
CA THR A 655 8.35 38.11 -13.62
C THR A 655 7.16 38.34 -12.68
N GLY A 656 6.57 37.28 -12.12
CA GLY A 656 5.43 37.36 -11.19
C GLY A 656 5.84 37.50 -9.72
N ALA A 657 4.92 37.96 -8.88
CA ALA A 657 5.18 38.25 -7.46
C ALA A 657 5.31 36.96 -6.63
N GLY A 658 6.20 36.95 -5.65
CA GLY A 658 6.29 35.87 -4.67
C GLY A 658 5.04 35.82 -3.78
N GLY A 659 4.64 34.63 -3.34
CA GLY A 659 3.50 34.47 -2.44
C GLY A 659 3.78 35.02 -1.05
N ALA A 660 2.79 35.60 -0.37
CA ALA A 660 2.96 36.01 1.03
C ALA A 660 3.08 34.79 1.96
N GLY A 661 3.89 34.88 3.00
CA GLY A 661 3.94 33.89 4.07
C GLY A 661 2.67 33.92 4.93
N GLY A 662 2.25 32.76 5.41
CA GLY A 662 1.08 32.61 6.27
C GLY A 662 1.35 33.10 7.68
N ASN A 663 0.35 33.70 8.33
CA ASN A 663 0.44 34.02 9.76
C ASN A 663 0.53 32.75 10.62
N GLY A 664 1.30 32.81 11.70
CA GLY A 664 1.30 31.80 12.75
C GLY A 664 0.01 31.83 13.59
N GLY A 665 -0.33 30.69 14.16
CA GLY A 665 -1.52 30.52 14.99
C GLY A 665 -1.35 31.04 16.40
N ASN A 666 -2.44 31.43 17.04
CA ASN A 666 -2.41 31.95 18.41
C ASN A 666 -2.37 30.80 19.45
N ALA A 667 -1.69 31.01 20.57
CA ALA A 667 -1.89 30.23 21.79
C ALA A 667 -2.92 30.90 22.70
N THR A 668 -3.71 30.11 23.45
CA THR A 668 -4.89 30.64 24.17
C THR A 668 -4.76 30.70 25.69
N SER A 669 -3.95 29.86 26.34
CA SER A 669 -3.72 29.95 27.79
C SER A 669 -2.29 29.69 28.27
N ILE A 670 -1.71 28.51 28.00
CA ILE A 670 -0.34 28.15 28.32
C ILE A 670 0.31 27.58 27.06
N GLY A 671 1.30 28.30 26.51
CA GLY A 671 2.01 27.93 25.29
C GLY A 671 2.33 29.14 24.41
N SER A 672 3.19 28.95 23.42
CA SER A 672 3.66 30.04 22.56
C SER A 672 2.83 30.18 21.28
N GLY A 673 2.70 31.39 20.78
CA GLY A 673 2.19 31.62 19.43
C GLY A 673 3.11 30.99 18.38
N GLY A 674 2.55 30.57 17.25
CA GLY A 674 3.31 29.97 16.15
C GLY A 674 4.09 31.00 15.35
N ASN A 675 5.18 30.60 14.72
CA ASN A 675 5.95 31.49 13.84
C ASN A 675 5.17 31.78 12.54
N GLY A 676 5.30 32.98 12.01
CA GLY A 676 4.83 33.32 10.66
C GLY A 676 5.73 32.69 9.59
N GLY A 677 5.13 32.28 8.49
CA GLY A 677 5.82 31.68 7.36
C GLY A 677 6.65 32.71 6.57
N LEU A 678 7.63 32.23 5.84
CA LEU A 678 8.48 33.04 4.98
C LEU A 678 7.71 33.52 3.75
N GLY A 679 8.04 34.70 3.24
CA GLY A 679 7.57 35.15 1.94
C GLY A 679 8.26 34.39 0.80
N GLY A 680 7.57 34.21 -0.32
CA GLY A 680 8.08 33.53 -1.50
C GLY A 680 9.12 34.37 -2.27
N SER A 681 10.18 33.75 -2.73
CA SER A 681 11.22 34.39 -3.54
C SER A 681 10.81 34.64 -4.99
N THR A 682 11.44 35.60 -5.67
CA THR A 682 11.29 35.86 -7.11
C THR A 682 12.64 35.96 -7.81
N PHE A 683 12.74 35.48 -9.05
CA PHE A 683 13.99 35.50 -9.83
C PHE A 683 14.05 36.55 -10.97
N ALA A 684 12.94 37.20 -11.39
CA ALA A 684 12.95 38.23 -12.45
C ALA A 684 12.14 39.51 -12.11
N ALA A 685 12.65 40.65 -12.60
CA ALA A 685 12.61 41.98 -11.97
C ALA A 685 11.32 42.84 -12.05
N LEU A 686 10.14 42.32 -12.42
CA LEU A 686 8.94 43.19 -12.58
C LEU A 686 7.95 43.15 -11.40
N ALA A 687 7.94 42.08 -10.60
CA ALA A 687 7.04 41.93 -9.46
C ALA A 687 7.80 41.51 -8.19
N GLY A 688 7.37 42.03 -7.03
CA GLY A 688 8.09 41.91 -5.76
C GLY A 688 8.10 40.52 -5.14
N ALA A 689 9.08 40.28 -4.27
CA ALA A 689 9.08 39.12 -3.38
C ALA A 689 7.87 39.16 -2.42
N GLY A 690 7.48 38.00 -1.93
CA GLY A 690 6.40 37.89 -0.95
C GLY A 690 6.78 38.51 0.39
N SER A 691 5.79 39.11 1.06
CA SER A 691 5.94 39.53 2.45
C SER A 691 5.98 38.32 3.39
N GLY A 692 6.72 38.41 4.49
CA GLY A 692 6.67 37.41 5.54
C GLY A 692 5.36 37.46 6.33
N GLY A 693 4.92 36.32 6.86
CA GLY A 693 3.72 36.20 7.69
C GLY A 693 3.94 36.69 9.12
N ASN A 694 2.88 37.17 9.77
CA ASN A 694 2.98 37.59 11.17
C ASN A 694 3.09 36.39 12.11
N GLY A 695 3.84 36.52 13.21
CA GLY A 695 3.83 35.57 14.30
C GLY A 695 2.49 35.57 15.05
N GLY A 696 2.09 34.41 15.56
CA GLY A 696 0.88 34.24 16.35
C GLY A 696 1.02 34.83 17.75
N ASN A 697 -0.09 35.29 18.31
CA ASN A 697 -0.11 35.84 19.67
C ASN A 697 -0.12 34.72 20.71
N ALA A 698 0.52 34.94 21.86
CA ALA A 698 0.27 34.17 23.07
C ALA A 698 -0.76 34.91 23.93
N MET A 699 -1.81 34.20 24.33
CA MET A 699 -2.86 34.72 25.20
C MET A 699 -2.93 33.91 26.49
N GLY A 700 -3.25 34.55 27.62
CA GLY A 700 -3.57 33.86 28.88
C GLY A 700 -2.53 33.97 30.00
N LEU A 701 -2.00 32.86 30.51
CA LEU A 701 -1.20 32.85 31.74
C LEU A 701 0.30 32.89 31.45
N VAL A 702 0.80 31.97 30.60
CA VAL A 702 2.23 31.87 30.25
C VAL A 702 2.41 31.56 28.76
N GLY A 703 3.26 32.31 28.06
CA GLY A 703 3.56 32.02 26.67
C GLY A 703 4.22 33.17 25.92
N ALA A 704 5.14 32.84 25.00
CA ALA A 704 5.78 33.83 24.15
C ALA A 704 5.02 34.01 22.83
N GLY A 705 5.02 35.23 22.29
CA GLY A 705 4.55 35.47 20.93
C GLY A 705 5.46 34.81 19.90
N GLY A 706 4.89 34.35 18.78
CA GLY A 706 5.66 33.72 17.70
C GLY A 706 6.47 34.73 16.91
N ASN A 707 7.55 34.30 16.26
CA ASN A 707 8.36 35.17 15.41
C ASN A 707 7.63 35.45 14.08
N GLY A 708 7.74 36.67 13.56
CA GLY A 708 7.32 37.00 12.20
C GLY A 708 8.28 36.41 11.16
N GLY A 709 7.73 35.99 10.03
CA GLY A 709 8.51 35.43 8.92
C GLY A 709 9.28 36.50 8.16
N ASN A 710 10.41 36.13 7.57
CA ASN A 710 11.16 37.02 6.69
C ASN A 710 10.45 37.15 5.33
N SER A 711 10.63 38.28 4.66
CA SER A 711 10.25 38.41 3.24
C SER A 711 11.07 37.46 2.36
N GLY A 712 10.52 37.10 1.20
CA GLY A 712 11.24 36.28 0.21
C GLY A 712 12.44 37.00 -0.40
N ASN A 713 13.36 36.24 -1.00
CA ASN A 713 14.55 36.78 -1.65
C ASN A 713 14.28 37.26 -3.09
N SER A 714 15.01 38.29 -3.55
CA SER A 714 15.00 38.74 -4.95
C SER A 714 16.40 39.19 -5.40
N PRO A 715 17.05 38.49 -6.36
CA PRO A 715 18.45 38.73 -6.73
C PRO A 715 18.67 40.00 -7.56
N LEU A 716 17.61 40.57 -8.14
CA LEU A 716 17.64 41.88 -8.82
C LEU A 716 17.09 42.92 -7.86
N ASN A 717 18.00 43.61 -7.15
CA ASN A 717 17.77 44.65 -6.11
C ASN A 717 16.96 45.89 -6.54
N LEU A 718 16.15 45.82 -7.60
CA LEU A 718 15.46 46.96 -8.20
C LEU A 718 13.98 46.61 -8.41
N ILE A 719 13.10 47.15 -7.54
CA ILE A 719 11.88 47.92 -7.88
C ILE A 719 10.67 47.66 -6.92
N THR A 720 10.56 46.54 -6.20
CA THR A 720 9.36 46.31 -5.34
C THR A 720 9.72 45.93 -3.88
N PRO A 721 9.36 46.77 -2.88
CA PRO A 721 9.55 46.48 -1.46
C PRO A 721 8.77 45.24 -1.00
N ALA A 722 9.38 44.41 -0.15
CA ALA A 722 8.71 43.29 0.52
C ALA A 722 8.95 43.37 2.03
N SER A 723 7.88 43.42 2.82
CA SER A 723 7.96 43.56 4.28
C SER A 723 8.17 42.22 4.98
N GLY A 724 8.95 42.23 6.06
CA GLY A 724 8.94 41.13 7.02
C GLY A 724 7.65 41.16 7.86
N GLY A 725 7.24 40.01 8.39
CA GLY A 725 6.06 39.90 9.23
C GLY A 725 6.31 40.41 10.65
N ASN A 726 5.28 40.94 11.30
CA ASN A 726 5.39 41.37 12.69
C ASN A 726 5.48 40.15 13.62
N GLY A 727 6.22 40.28 14.73
CA GLY A 727 6.22 39.32 15.81
C GLY A 727 4.91 39.32 16.58
N GLY A 728 4.50 38.16 17.06
CA GLY A 728 3.28 37.97 17.84
C GLY A 728 3.36 38.61 19.21
N ASN A 729 2.23 39.07 19.71
CA ASN A 729 2.12 39.69 21.03
C ASN A 729 1.96 38.64 22.14
N ALA A 730 2.54 38.92 23.29
CA ALA A 730 2.29 38.24 24.56
C ALA A 730 1.60 39.17 25.58
N ALA A 731 1.08 40.33 25.15
CA ALA A 731 0.55 41.39 26.03
C ALA A 731 -0.55 40.96 27.01
N THR A 732 -1.31 39.90 26.70
CA THR A 732 -2.35 39.38 27.58
C THR A 732 -1.84 38.29 28.54
N THR A 733 -0.54 38.00 28.54
CA THR A 733 0.12 37.01 29.39
C THR A 733 0.76 37.60 30.65
N VAL A 734 0.87 36.79 31.70
CA VAL A 734 1.61 37.17 32.92
C VAL A 734 3.11 36.99 32.70
N ILE A 735 3.53 35.88 32.08
CA ILE A 735 4.93 35.55 31.80
C ILE A 735 5.04 35.23 30.31
N GLY A 736 5.85 35.97 29.56
CA GLY A 736 5.95 35.75 28.11
C GLY A 736 6.64 36.87 27.35
N ASN A 737 7.67 36.52 26.60
CA ASN A 737 8.34 37.44 25.67
C ASN A 737 7.49 37.72 24.42
N GLY A 738 7.61 38.93 23.87
CA GLY A 738 7.08 39.24 22.55
C GLY A 738 7.90 38.55 21.46
N GLY A 739 7.26 38.13 20.37
CA GLY A 739 7.96 37.49 19.26
C GLY A 739 8.79 38.49 18.44
N ASN A 740 9.88 38.04 17.82
CA ASN A 740 10.69 38.92 16.96
C ASN A 740 9.98 39.18 15.63
N GLY A 741 10.13 40.37 15.06
CA GLY A 741 9.71 40.68 13.69
C GLY A 741 10.66 40.09 12.66
N GLY A 742 10.15 39.80 11.47
CA GLY A 742 10.93 39.29 10.34
C GLY A 742 11.62 40.39 9.54
N SER A 743 12.70 40.03 8.86
CA SER A 743 13.46 40.95 7.99
C SER A 743 12.73 41.23 6.68
N GLY A 744 12.68 42.50 6.28
CA GLY A 744 12.23 42.94 4.94
C GLY A 744 13.41 43.12 3.98
N ILE A 745 13.14 43.25 2.68
CA ILE A 745 14.16 43.50 1.64
C ILE A 745 13.75 44.62 0.68
N ASN A 746 14.71 45.15 -0.09
CA ASN A 746 14.49 46.13 -1.18
C ASN A 746 13.68 47.38 -0.75
N GLY A 747 13.92 47.88 0.47
CA GLY A 747 13.20 49.02 1.05
C GLY A 747 11.86 48.68 1.71
N GLY A 748 11.51 47.39 1.82
CA GLY A 748 10.37 46.93 2.60
C GLY A 748 10.59 47.11 4.10
N THR A 749 9.50 47.33 4.84
CA THR A 749 9.58 47.50 6.30
C THR A 749 9.96 46.19 6.97
N ASN A 750 10.94 46.23 7.88
CA ASN A 750 11.13 45.15 8.82
C ASN A 750 9.87 45.02 9.69
N GLY A 751 9.52 43.78 10.04
CA GLY A 751 8.43 43.51 10.95
C GLY A 751 8.72 44.12 12.31
N THR A 752 7.67 44.61 12.97
CA THR A 752 7.77 45.07 14.35
C THR A 752 7.92 43.88 15.29
N GLY A 753 8.64 44.07 16.40
CA GLY A 753 8.63 43.10 17.49
C GLY A 753 7.30 43.11 18.23
N GLY A 754 6.90 41.95 18.74
CA GLY A 754 5.69 41.79 19.53
C GLY A 754 5.81 42.45 20.91
N THR A 755 4.67 42.85 21.45
CA THR A 755 4.57 43.36 22.83
C THR A 755 4.75 42.22 23.84
N PRO A 756 5.49 42.42 24.95
CA PRO A 756 5.67 41.40 25.99
C PRO A 756 4.47 41.29 26.92
N GLY A 757 4.40 40.18 27.66
CA GLY A 757 3.57 40.04 28.85
C GLY A 757 4.07 40.84 30.04
N GLN A 758 3.35 40.75 31.16
CA GLN A 758 3.66 41.54 32.38
C GLN A 758 5.09 41.30 32.90
N LEU A 759 5.61 40.09 32.74
CA LEU A 759 6.93 39.65 33.17
C LEU A 759 7.76 39.09 31.99
N GLY A 760 7.78 39.80 30.87
CA GLY A 760 8.53 39.44 29.67
C GLY A 760 9.24 40.62 29.00
N SER A 761 10.06 40.32 27.99
CA SER A 761 10.82 41.27 27.17
C SER A 761 10.17 41.45 25.80
N PRO A 762 10.10 42.68 25.25
CA PRO A 762 9.58 42.90 23.91
C PRO A 762 10.37 42.14 22.86
N GLY A 763 9.68 41.76 21.79
CA GLY A 763 10.35 41.22 20.61
C GLY A 763 11.20 42.27 19.90
N LEU A 764 12.22 41.82 19.19
CA LEU A 764 13.07 42.69 18.38
C LEU A 764 12.43 42.94 17.02
N ALA A 765 12.73 44.08 16.39
CA ALA A 765 12.36 44.29 14.98
C ALA A 765 13.23 43.42 14.06
N GLY A 766 12.72 43.11 12.86
CA GLY A 766 13.50 42.38 11.85
C GLY A 766 14.78 43.09 11.42
N GLY A 767 15.76 42.33 10.93
CA GLY A 767 17.07 42.86 10.48
C GLY A 767 18.05 43.24 11.59
N VAL A 768 17.67 43.09 12.87
CA VAL A 768 18.57 43.24 14.01
C VAL A 768 18.98 41.83 14.44
N ALA A 769 20.26 41.47 14.29
CA ALA A 769 20.77 40.24 14.90
C ALA A 769 20.42 40.28 16.39
N PRO A 770 19.76 39.24 16.95
CA PRO A 770 19.37 39.29 18.34
C PRO A 770 20.63 39.46 19.19
N PRO A 771 20.67 40.39 20.17
CA PRO A 771 21.61 40.22 21.26
C PRO A 771 21.35 38.82 21.85
N PRO A 772 22.40 38.09 22.28
CA PRO A 772 22.28 36.71 22.75
C PRO A 772 21.09 36.62 23.71
N SER A 773 20.07 35.87 23.31
CA SER A 773 18.84 35.75 24.08
C SER A 773 19.19 35.15 25.42
N THR A 774 19.06 35.92 26.49
CA THR A 774 18.71 35.32 27.79
C THR A 774 17.25 34.92 27.70
N THR A 775 16.94 33.87 26.95
CA THR A 775 15.73 33.09 27.16
C THR A 775 15.88 32.58 28.59
N ASN A 776 15.21 33.23 29.51
CA ASN A 776 15.13 32.86 30.91
C ASN A 776 14.80 31.37 30.98
N ALA A 777 15.65 30.60 31.69
CA ALA A 777 15.46 29.16 31.89
C ALA A 777 14.05 28.80 32.41
N TYR A 778 13.35 29.76 33.02
CA TYR A 778 11.95 29.66 33.42
C TYR A 778 10.94 29.60 32.26
N GLU A 779 11.15 30.26 31.11
CA GLU A 779 10.23 30.16 29.95
C GLU A 779 10.39 28.81 29.23
N ALA A 780 11.63 28.37 29.02
CA ALA A 780 11.91 27.04 28.47
C ALA A 780 11.45 25.92 29.42
N PHE A 781 11.58 26.13 30.73
CA PHE A 781 11.08 25.22 31.77
C PHE A 781 9.55 25.20 31.81
N VAL A 782 8.85 26.34 31.73
CA VAL A 782 7.37 26.36 31.73
C VAL A 782 6.80 25.81 30.42
N ALA A 783 7.43 26.11 29.27
CA ALA A 783 7.05 25.51 27.99
C ALA A 783 7.28 23.99 27.96
N ASN A 784 8.45 23.51 28.43
CA ASN A 784 8.71 22.07 28.57
C ASN A 784 7.84 21.40 29.63
N THR A 785 7.49 22.09 30.72
CA THR A 785 6.62 21.54 31.77
C THR A 785 5.17 21.46 31.28
N ALA A 786 4.68 22.44 30.53
CA ALA A 786 3.35 22.39 29.91
C ALA A 786 3.26 21.30 28.84
N VAL A 787 4.32 21.14 28.04
CA VAL A 787 4.48 20.09 27.02
C VAL A 787 4.58 18.68 27.63
N ASN A 788 5.35 18.51 28.69
CA ASN A 788 5.50 17.23 29.39
C ASN A 788 4.24 16.89 30.22
N LEU A 789 3.50 17.89 30.72
CA LEU A 789 2.26 17.68 31.46
C LEU A 789 1.09 17.31 30.53
N ALA A 790 0.97 17.97 29.37
CA ALA A 790 0.02 17.67 28.30
C ALA A 790 0.12 16.22 27.78
N SER A 791 1.36 15.75 27.64
CA SER A 791 1.69 14.43 27.12
C SER A 791 1.56 13.32 28.20
N THR A 792 1.80 13.64 29.46
CA THR A 792 1.52 12.75 30.61
C THR A 792 0.01 12.55 30.84
N SER A 793 -0.81 13.57 30.61
CA SER A 793 -2.28 13.44 30.67
C SER A 793 -2.88 12.61 29.52
N ALA A 794 -2.33 12.70 28.30
CA ALA A 794 -2.76 11.90 27.16
C ALA A 794 -2.37 10.41 27.31
N ALA A 795 -1.20 10.12 27.88
CA ALA A 795 -0.80 8.75 28.22
C ALA A 795 -1.71 8.09 29.27
N SER A 796 -2.36 8.88 30.14
CA SER A 796 -3.33 8.38 31.13
C SER A 796 -4.74 8.12 30.57
N ALA A 797 -5.05 8.60 29.36
CA ALA A 797 -6.34 8.43 28.67
C ALA A 797 -6.34 7.28 27.64
N GLY A 798 -5.32 6.40 27.65
CA GLY A 798 -5.31 5.13 26.92
C GLY A 798 -4.66 5.12 25.55
N SER A 799 -4.04 6.21 25.09
CA SER A 799 -3.24 6.22 23.85
C SER A 799 -1.85 6.85 24.07
N PRO A 800 -0.76 6.06 24.13
CA PRO A 800 0.60 6.56 24.39
C PRO A 800 1.23 7.33 23.20
N ALA A 801 0.56 7.39 22.06
CA ALA A 801 1.04 8.00 20.81
C ALA A 801 1.35 9.52 20.88
N PRO A 802 0.60 10.38 21.59
CA PRO A 802 0.87 11.82 21.64
C PRO A 802 2.14 12.15 22.45
N PHE A 803 2.44 11.38 23.49
CA PHE A 803 3.68 11.51 24.27
C PHE A 803 4.89 11.06 23.45
N LEU A 804 4.75 9.96 22.71
CA LEU A 804 5.76 9.50 21.75
C LEU A 804 5.93 10.50 20.59
N SER A 805 4.87 11.16 20.13
CA SER A 805 4.92 12.18 19.07
C SER A 805 5.51 13.51 19.55
N GLN A 806 5.29 13.91 20.80
CA GLN A 806 5.90 15.10 21.39
C GLN A 806 7.40 14.89 21.65
N ILE A 807 7.78 13.69 22.12
CA ILE A 807 9.19 13.26 22.17
C ILE A 807 9.75 13.21 20.75
N ALA A 808 9.02 12.66 19.79
CA ALA A 808 9.43 12.63 18.38
C ALA A 808 9.61 14.03 17.80
N ASN A 809 8.79 15.01 18.14
CA ASN A 809 8.88 16.39 17.62
C ASN A 809 10.00 17.22 18.29
N ASN A 810 10.29 16.98 19.57
CA ASN A 810 11.49 17.54 20.22
C ASN A 810 12.75 16.90 19.64
N VAL A 811 12.71 15.58 19.43
CA VAL A 811 13.71 14.84 18.67
C VAL A 811 13.75 15.31 17.21
N GLU A 812 12.64 15.77 16.62
CA GLU A 812 12.55 16.27 15.24
C GLU A 812 13.16 17.67 15.10
N GLY A 813 12.99 18.55 16.09
CA GLY A 813 13.69 19.82 16.18
C GLY A 813 15.20 19.63 16.35
N TYR A 814 15.60 18.64 17.16
CA TYR A 814 17.00 18.20 17.21
C TYR A 814 17.45 17.54 15.90
N ILE A 815 16.58 16.80 15.20
CA ILE A 815 16.85 16.19 13.88
C ILE A 815 16.87 17.23 12.75
N GLN A 816 16.20 18.38 12.85
CA GLN A 816 16.28 19.45 11.86
C GLN A 816 17.53 20.31 12.03
N LEU A 817 17.97 20.56 13.28
CA LEU A 817 19.28 21.16 13.57
C LEU A 817 20.41 20.19 13.22
N THR A 818 20.23 18.91 13.54
CA THR A 818 21.08 17.80 13.06
C THR A 818 20.99 17.69 11.56
N GLY A 819 19.84 17.93 10.94
CA GLY A 819 19.60 17.79 9.51
C GLY A 819 20.19 18.93 8.70
N GLN A 820 20.33 20.13 9.27
CA GLN A 820 20.99 21.27 8.62
C GLN A 820 22.52 21.17 8.72
N SER A 821 23.06 20.76 9.86
CA SER A 821 24.49 20.49 10.03
C SER A 821 24.93 19.18 9.35
N LEU A 822 24.08 18.16 9.35
CA LEU A 822 24.24 16.93 8.55
C LEU A 822 24.03 17.23 7.07
N SER A 823 23.14 18.13 6.65
CA SER A 823 23.01 18.53 5.25
C SER A 823 24.23 19.34 4.78
N ALA A 824 24.80 20.22 5.61
CA ALA A 824 26.07 20.88 5.33
C ALA A 824 27.23 19.88 5.27
N ALA A 825 27.34 18.98 6.27
CA ALA A 825 28.33 17.90 6.28
C ALA A 825 28.14 16.89 5.14
N VAL A 826 26.90 16.61 4.70
CA VAL A 826 26.55 15.75 3.55
C VAL A 826 26.79 16.47 2.24
N THR A 827 26.64 17.78 2.19
CA THR A 827 26.98 18.60 1.01
C THR A 827 28.50 18.67 0.83
N ASP A 828 29.26 18.82 1.92
CA ASP A 828 30.72 18.76 1.90
C ASP A 828 31.26 17.35 1.69
N PHE A 829 30.64 16.35 2.32
CA PHE A 829 30.91 14.93 2.04
C PHE A 829 30.59 14.60 0.59
N ASN A 830 29.46 15.04 0.02
CA ASN A 830 29.13 14.82 -1.40
C ASN A 830 30.06 15.58 -2.34
N SER A 831 30.41 16.84 -2.04
CA SER A 831 31.37 17.65 -2.79
C SER A 831 32.75 16.99 -2.85
N ASN A 832 33.16 16.32 -1.77
CA ASN A 832 34.38 15.53 -1.71
C ASN A 832 34.21 14.09 -2.24
N LEU A 833 33.01 13.52 -2.20
CA LEU A 833 32.63 12.23 -2.80
C LEU A 833 32.63 12.30 -4.33
N TYR A 834 32.31 13.45 -4.93
CA TYR A 834 32.49 13.66 -6.37
C TYR A 834 33.98 13.66 -6.80
N LYS A 835 34.91 13.90 -5.87
CA LYS A 835 36.37 13.80 -6.10
C LYS A 835 36.90 12.39 -5.82
N LEU A 836 36.17 11.55 -5.08
CA LEU A 836 36.55 10.18 -4.74
C LEU A 836 36.78 9.29 -5.99
N PRO A 837 35.95 9.31 -7.05
CA PRO A 837 36.23 8.58 -8.29
C PRO A 837 37.56 8.99 -8.96
N GLN A 838 37.96 10.26 -8.87
CA GLN A 838 39.23 10.73 -9.43
C GLN A 838 40.44 10.19 -8.64
N HIS A 839 40.33 10.12 -7.31
CA HIS A 839 41.35 9.51 -6.45
C HIS A 839 41.39 7.97 -6.57
N LEU A 840 40.25 7.30 -6.71
CA LEU A 840 40.18 5.86 -6.95
C LEU A 840 40.68 5.48 -8.35
N MET A 841 40.43 6.30 -9.38
CA MET A 841 41.01 6.10 -10.71
C MET A 841 42.53 6.33 -10.71
N ALA A 842 43.04 7.32 -9.98
CA ALA A 842 44.47 7.50 -9.76
C ALA A 842 45.08 6.32 -8.98
N ALA A 843 44.38 5.81 -7.97
CA ALA A 843 44.81 4.64 -7.21
C ALA A 843 44.84 3.37 -8.04
N PHE A 844 43.83 3.14 -8.88
CA PHE A 844 43.83 2.01 -9.82
C PHE A 844 44.94 2.15 -10.85
N SER A 845 45.23 3.36 -11.33
CA SER A 845 46.36 3.63 -12.24
C SER A 845 47.72 3.35 -11.57
N ASP A 846 47.90 3.74 -10.31
CA ASP A 846 49.11 3.46 -9.53
C ASP A 846 49.24 1.96 -9.21
N LEU A 847 48.13 1.27 -8.96
CA LEU A 847 48.11 -0.17 -8.72
C LEU A 847 48.42 -0.98 -9.98
N LEU A 848 47.89 -0.55 -11.14
CA LEU A 848 48.18 -1.15 -12.44
C LEU A 848 49.63 -0.90 -12.88
N ALA A 849 50.23 0.20 -12.43
CA ALA A 849 51.65 0.53 -12.60
C ALA A 849 52.57 -0.17 -11.58
N GLY A 850 52.04 -1.01 -10.69
CA GLY A 850 52.81 -1.73 -9.67
C GLY A 850 53.23 -0.88 -8.46
N ASN A 851 52.81 0.39 -8.41
CA ASN A 851 53.06 1.30 -7.30
C ASN A 851 51.95 1.18 -6.25
N VAL A 852 51.96 0.06 -5.53
CA VAL A 852 50.98 -0.25 -4.46
C VAL A 852 50.98 0.83 -3.38
N SER A 853 52.13 1.46 -3.09
CA SER A 853 52.22 2.54 -2.10
C SER A 853 51.52 3.82 -2.57
N GLY A 854 51.65 4.19 -3.85
CA GLY A 854 50.92 5.32 -4.45
C GLY A 854 49.42 5.06 -4.51
N ALA A 855 49.03 3.83 -4.86
CA ALA A 855 47.63 3.42 -4.90
C ALA A 855 46.96 3.52 -3.53
N VAL A 856 47.63 3.02 -2.48
CA VAL A 856 47.13 3.11 -1.11
C VAL A 856 47.12 4.56 -0.62
N GLN A 857 48.08 5.42 -1.03
CA GLN A 857 48.08 6.85 -0.70
C GLN A 857 46.93 7.62 -1.36
N GLN A 858 46.57 7.28 -2.59
CA GLN A 858 45.46 7.90 -3.31
C GLN A 858 44.10 7.47 -2.75
N VAL A 859 43.95 6.19 -2.38
CA VAL A 859 42.78 5.72 -1.63
C VAL A 859 42.71 6.38 -0.26
N ALA A 860 43.83 6.46 0.47
CA ALA A 860 43.88 7.12 1.77
C ALA A 860 43.50 8.61 1.66
N THR A 861 44.02 9.34 0.68
CA THR A 861 43.75 10.77 0.49
C THR A 861 42.31 11.02 0.05
N GLY A 862 41.76 10.19 -0.84
CA GLY A 862 40.38 10.30 -1.30
C GLY A 862 39.36 9.92 -0.21
N VAL A 863 39.66 8.90 0.60
CA VAL A 863 38.76 8.45 1.67
C VAL A 863 38.85 9.33 2.92
N PHE A 864 40.05 9.79 3.28
CA PHE A 864 40.24 10.71 4.42
C PHE A 864 39.74 12.12 4.09
N GLY A 865 39.91 12.55 2.83
CA GLY A 865 39.40 13.83 2.30
C GLY A 865 37.88 13.93 2.21
N LEU A 866 37.14 12.83 2.41
CA LEU A 866 35.67 12.84 2.53
C LEU A 866 35.20 13.52 3.81
N PHE A 867 36.01 13.43 4.88
CA PHE A 867 35.60 13.81 6.23
C PHE A 867 36.35 15.05 6.77
N VAL A 868 37.51 15.37 6.18
CA VAL A 868 38.41 16.47 6.59
C VAL A 868 38.95 17.17 5.33
N ASP A 869 38.98 18.50 5.27
CA ASP A 869 39.51 19.24 4.12
C ASP A 869 41.05 19.20 4.12
N THR A 870 41.64 18.58 3.09
CA THR A 870 43.10 18.35 2.98
C THR A 870 43.88 19.60 2.59
N SER A 871 43.21 20.70 2.24
CA SER A 871 43.87 21.97 1.88
C SER A 871 44.30 22.82 3.08
N SER A 872 43.75 22.58 4.27
CA SER A 872 44.13 23.25 5.52
C SER A 872 43.86 22.38 6.76
N LEU A 873 44.67 21.34 6.93
CA LEU A 873 44.44 20.25 7.90
C LEU A 873 44.34 20.70 9.38
N PHE A 874 45.00 21.79 9.78
CA PHE A 874 45.00 22.26 11.18
C PHE A 874 45.17 23.77 11.28
N THR A 875 44.40 24.43 12.15
CA THR A 875 44.76 25.78 12.63
C THR A 875 45.48 25.63 13.97
N VAL A 876 46.77 26.00 14.02
CA VAL A 876 47.60 25.92 15.24
C VAL A 876 47.42 27.19 16.07
N THR A 877 47.09 27.05 17.35
CA THR A 877 47.00 28.17 18.29
C THR A 877 47.78 27.81 19.56
N GLY A 878 48.76 28.64 19.96
CA GLY A 878 49.54 28.48 21.20
C GLY A 878 51.03 28.89 21.09
N ASN A 879 51.68 29.09 22.25
CA ASN A 879 53.12 29.38 22.37
C ASN A 879 53.85 28.27 23.16
N PHE A 880 55.13 28.03 22.82
CA PHE A 880 56.01 27.03 23.44
C PHE A 880 55.98 27.07 24.99
N PRO A 881 55.98 25.92 25.70
CA PRO A 881 56.17 24.53 25.22
C PRO A 881 54.88 23.76 24.89
N GLN A 882 53.70 24.38 24.91
CA GLN A 882 52.41 23.72 24.70
C GLN A 882 51.71 24.23 23.42
N LEU A 883 51.42 23.32 22.49
CA LEU A 883 50.80 23.64 21.20
C LEU A 883 49.46 22.91 21.02
N THR A 884 48.43 23.59 20.48
CA THR A 884 47.07 23.02 20.28
C THR A 884 46.58 23.26 18.86
N ALA A 885 45.96 22.24 18.24
CA ALA A 885 45.50 22.26 16.83
C ALA A 885 44.02 21.82 16.70
N VAL A 886 43.26 22.46 15.80
CA VAL A 886 41.82 22.17 15.50
C VAL A 886 41.62 21.79 14.02
N VAL A 887 40.75 20.80 13.73
CA VAL A 887 40.55 20.16 12.41
C VAL A 887 39.37 20.79 11.62
N ASN A 888 39.54 21.07 10.31
CA ASN A 888 38.49 21.61 9.41
C ASN A 888 37.96 20.56 8.39
N GLY A 889 36.66 20.59 8.06
CA GLY A 889 35.99 19.70 7.08
C GLY A 889 34.57 19.26 7.52
N ALA A 890 34.00 18.22 6.91
CA ALA A 890 32.65 17.71 7.27
C ALA A 890 32.50 17.35 8.76
N LEU A 891 33.61 17.00 9.43
CA LEU A 891 33.70 16.82 10.88
C LEU A 891 33.69 18.15 11.68
N GLY A 892 34.24 19.23 11.13
CA GLY A 892 34.21 20.57 11.72
C GLY A 892 32.84 21.25 11.61
N ASP A 893 32.10 20.98 10.53
CA ASP A 893 30.74 21.53 10.33
C ASP A 893 29.67 20.87 11.21
N LEU A 894 30.02 19.80 11.91
CA LEU A 894 29.22 19.19 12.98
C LEU A 894 29.40 19.89 14.34
N LEU A 895 30.35 20.82 14.50
CA LEU A 895 30.60 21.53 15.77
C LEU A 895 29.39 22.28 16.36
N PRO A 896 28.43 22.85 15.59
CA PRO A 896 27.28 23.55 16.16
C PRO A 896 26.28 22.63 16.89
N ILE A 897 26.25 21.32 16.60
CA ILE A 897 25.37 20.36 17.31
C ILE A 897 25.74 20.25 18.79
N LEU A 898 27.01 20.48 19.17
CA LEU A 898 27.54 20.11 20.49
C LEU A 898 27.74 21.30 21.45
N THR A 899 27.29 22.51 21.09
CA THR A 899 27.37 23.70 21.96
C THR A 899 26.05 24.08 22.64
N ILE A 900 25.05 23.18 22.67
CA ILE A 900 23.84 23.41 23.47
C ILE A 900 24.25 23.50 24.96
N PRO A 901 23.97 24.62 25.67
CA PRO A 901 24.65 24.97 26.92
C PRO A 901 24.52 23.94 28.05
N GLY A 902 25.66 23.58 28.62
CA GLY A 902 25.76 23.12 29.98
C GLY A 902 25.61 24.29 30.95
N GLU A 903 24.65 24.18 31.87
CA GLU A 903 24.80 24.63 33.26
C GLU A 903 23.70 23.97 34.10
N SER A 904 23.88 22.67 34.41
CA SER A 904 23.42 22.04 35.66
C SER A 904 23.86 20.57 35.77
N ALA A 905 25.18 20.33 35.72
CA ALA A 905 25.85 19.21 36.42
C ALA A 905 27.35 19.25 36.10
N GLN A 906 28.20 19.54 37.09
CA GLN A 906 29.65 19.60 36.89
C GLN A 906 30.26 18.24 36.43
N ASN A 907 29.63 17.11 36.75
CA ASN A 907 30.07 15.80 36.26
C ASN A 907 29.67 15.57 34.80
N PHE A 908 28.50 16.07 34.37
CA PHE A 908 28.07 15.99 32.97
C PHE A 908 28.89 16.94 32.08
N ALA A 909 29.21 18.14 32.56
CA ALA A 909 30.07 19.08 31.83
C ALA A 909 31.50 18.53 31.64
N THR A 910 32.05 17.80 32.61
CA THR A 910 33.38 17.19 32.50
C THR A 910 33.38 15.98 31.58
N VAL A 911 32.33 15.15 31.61
CA VAL A 911 32.12 14.05 30.65
C VAL A 911 31.86 14.57 29.24
N VAL A 912 31.04 15.61 29.09
CA VAL A 912 30.78 16.26 27.80
C VAL A 912 32.07 16.86 27.28
N LYS A 913 32.83 17.62 28.08
CA LYS A 913 34.14 18.14 27.68
C LYS A 913 35.12 17.03 27.26
N LEU A 914 35.16 15.89 27.97
CA LEU A 914 35.94 14.72 27.57
C LEU A 914 35.48 14.20 26.20
N LEU A 915 34.18 14.07 25.97
CA LEU A 915 33.55 13.57 24.74
C LEU A 915 33.54 14.59 23.58
N THR A 916 33.87 15.85 23.81
CA THR A 916 33.77 16.94 22.82
C THR A 916 35.07 17.68 22.56
N ASP A 917 36.20 17.24 23.13
CA ASP A 917 37.52 17.86 22.91
C ASP A 917 38.24 17.17 21.75
N PRO A 918 38.28 17.75 20.52
CA PRO A 918 39.01 17.18 19.40
C PRO A 918 40.49 17.59 19.38
N THR A 919 40.99 18.24 20.44
CA THR A 919 42.32 18.85 20.40
C THR A 919 43.42 17.80 20.45
N ILE A 920 44.48 18.06 19.69
CA ILE A 920 45.75 17.36 19.81
C ILE A 920 46.67 18.30 20.57
N SER A 921 47.11 17.87 21.75
CA SER A 921 48.02 18.64 22.60
C SER A 921 49.37 17.94 22.70
N VAL A 922 50.45 18.67 22.46
CA VAL A 922 51.82 18.14 22.52
C VAL A 922 52.64 18.99 23.47
N ASP A 923 53.21 18.35 24.49
CA ASP A 923 54.16 18.93 25.44
C ASP A 923 55.56 18.39 25.17
N VAL A 924 56.44 19.29 24.73
CA VAL A 924 57.82 18.99 24.32
C VAL A 924 58.87 19.43 25.34
N THR A 925 58.47 19.65 26.61
CA THR A 925 59.37 20.10 27.68
C THR A 925 60.53 19.12 27.95
N ASN A 926 60.35 17.82 27.69
CA ASN A 926 61.43 16.81 27.69
C ASN A 926 61.58 16.18 26.30
N PHE A 927 62.60 16.61 25.54
CA PHE A 927 62.79 16.22 24.14
C PHE A 927 63.11 14.74 23.93
N LEU A 928 63.60 14.04 24.96
CA LEU A 928 63.89 12.60 24.90
C LEU A 928 62.67 11.73 25.23
N ALA A 929 61.57 12.34 25.72
CA ALA A 929 60.30 11.67 26.01
C ALA A 929 59.12 12.68 26.01
N PRO A 930 58.76 13.25 24.85
CA PRO A 930 57.69 14.25 24.73
C PRO A 930 56.33 13.64 25.04
N THR A 931 55.40 14.41 25.60
CA THR A 931 54.07 13.95 26.00
C THR A 931 53.02 14.37 24.97
N GLN A 932 52.30 13.43 24.37
CA GLN A 932 51.29 13.71 23.33
C GLN A 932 49.91 13.17 23.73
N THR A 933 48.93 14.06 23.83
CA THR A 933 47.56 13.73 24.24
C THR A 933 46.60 14.01 23.09
N LEU A 934 45.86 12.97 22.69
CA LEU A 934 44.76 13.09 21.74
C LEU A 934 43.44 13.23 22.49
N GLY A 935 42.62 14.17 22.06
CA GLY A 935 41.23 14.30 22.48
C GLY A 935 40.40 13.06 22.14
N PHE A 936 39.42 12.75 22.99
CA PHE A 936 38.65 11.50 22.95
C PHE A 936 38.00 11.20 21.58
N PRO A 937 37.37 12.16 20.88
CA PRO A 937 36.76 11.91 19.56
C PRO A 937 37.79 11.57 18.48
N VAL A 938 38.99 12.15 18.58
CA VAL A 938 40.07 11.90 17.61
C VAL A 938 40.67 10.51 17.83
N ALA A 939 40.89 10.11 19.09
CA ALA A 939 41.34 8.76 19.42
C ALA A 939 40.31 7.70 18.99
N LEU A 940 39.02 7.91 19.30
CA LEU A 940 37.91 7.05 18.88
C LEU A 940 37.82 6.94 17.36
N GLY A 941 37.93 8.06 16.64
CA GLY A 941 37.89 8.09 15.18
C GLY A 941 39.03 7.31 14.53
N LEU A 942 40.25 7.40 15.08
CA LEU A 942 41.41 6.64 14.63
C LEU A 942 41.23 5.12 14.83
N GLU A 943 40.63 4.70 15.95
CA GLU A 943 40.36 3.28 16.25
C GLU A 943 39.16 2.71 15.49
N LEU A 944 38.16 3.53 15.14
CA LEU A 944 37.01 3.12 14.32
C LEU A 944 37.40 2.86 12.86
N VAL A 945 38.35 3.65 12.35
CA VAL A 945 38.79 3.63 10.95
C VAL A 945 39.97 2.67 10.75
N GLY A 946 40.70 2.33 11.81
CA GLY A 946 41.81 1.37 11.82
C GLY A 946 41.53 0.02 11.12
N PRO A 947 40.42 -0.68 11.44
CA PRO A 947 40.07 -1.96 10.82
C PRO A 947 39.87 -1.85 9.32
N ALA A 948 39.33 -0.75 8.80
CA ALA A 948 39.13 -0.57 7.36
C ALA A 948 40.49 -0.42 6.63
N PHE A 949 41.43 0.31 7.22
CA PHE A 949 42.77 0.48 6.67
C PHE A 949 43.63 -0.80 6.75
N SER A 950 43.57 -1.54 7.86
CA SER A 950 44.28 -2.81 8.00
C SER A 950 43.70 -3.89 7.06
N THR A 951 42.39 -3.87 6.83
CA THR A 951 41.69 -4.72 5.84
C THR A 951 42.10 -4.38 4.41
N ALA A 952 42.16 -3.08 4.06
CA ALA A 952 42.61 -2.64 2.75
C ALA A 952 44.08 -2.99 2.48
N ALA A 953 44.95 -2.88 3.50
CA ALA A 953 46.35 -3.28 3.42
C ALA A 953 46.52 -4.81 3.27
N ALA A 954 45.70 -5.61 3.97
CA ALA A 954 45.67 -7.07 3.85
C ALA A 954 45.12 -7.54 2.49
N ALA A 955 44.11 -6.85 1.96
CA ALA A 955 43.62 -7.05 0.59
C ALA A 955 44.70 -6.73 -0.45
N GLY A 956 45.46 -5.64 -0.24
CA GLY A 956 46.62 -5.28 -1.07
C GLY A 956 47.73 -6.34 -1.08
N LYS A 957 48.07 -6.93 0.08
CA LYS A 957 49.03 -8.04 0.18
C LYS A 957 48.55 -9.29 -0.58
N SER A 958 47.26 -9.61 -0.50
CA SER A 958 46.65 -10.74 -1.21
C SER A 958 46.62 -10.54 -2.73
N ALA A 959 46.30 -9.32 -3.19
CA ALA A 959 46.34 -8.95 -4.60
C ALA A 959 47.76 -8.95 -5.18
N THR A 960 48.76 -8.56 -4.38
CA THR A 960 50.17 -8.58 -4.79
C THR A 960 50.70 -10.02 -4.89
N ALA A 961 50.33 -10.90 -3.95
CA ALA A 961 50.66 -12.32 -3.99
C ALA A 961 50.02 -13.04 -5.18
N PHE A 962 48.76 -12.72 -5.49
CA PHE A 962 48.05 -13.20 -6.68
C PHE A 962 48.76 -12.74 -7.96
N SER A 963 49.05 -11.44 -8.08
CA SER A 963 49.68 -10.85 -9.27
C SER A 963 51.09 -11.41 -9.52
N GLN A 964 51.91 -11.58 -8.47
CA GLN A 964 53.25 -12.18 -8.59
C GLN A 964 53.20 -13.67 -8.96
N ALA A 965 52.22 -14.43 -8.44
CA ALA A 965 52.04 -15.83 -8.79
C ALA A 965 51.55 -16.01 -10.25
N VAL A 966 50.69 -15.11 -10.74
CA VAL A 966 50.24 -15.07 -12.14
C VAL A 966 51.39 -14.66 -13.07
N GLN A 967 52.18 -13.64 -12.71
CA GLN A 967 53.35 -13.23 -13.50
C GLN A 967 54.47 -14.27 -13.52
N ALA A 968 54.63 -15.06 -12.45
CA ALA A 968 55.54 -16.20 -12.40
C ALA A 968 55.00 -17.46 -13.11
N GLY A 969 53.78 -17.40 -13.69
CA GLY A 969 53.14 -18.51 -14.41
C GLY A 969 52.66 -19.66 -13.51
N ASN A 970 52.68 -19.50 -12.19
CA ASN A 970 52.32 -20.54 -11.23
C ASN A 970 50.84 -20.40 -10.81
N ILE A 971 49.96 -20.86 -11.70
CA ILE A 971 48.50 -20.76 -11.57
C ILE A 971 47.95 -21.40 -10.27
N PRO A 972 48.46 -22.55 -9.78
CA PRO A 972 48.01 -23.09 -8.49
C PRO A 972 48.27 -22.14 -7.32
N LEU A 973 49.43 -21.47 -7.31
CA LEU A 973 49.82 -20.56 -6.24
C LEU A 973 48.99 -19.27 -6.25
N ALA A 974 48.63 -18.80 -7.45
CA ALA A 974 47.67 -17.70 -7.65
C ALA A 974 46.27 -18.09 -7.16
N LEU A 975 45.82 -19.31 -7.43
CA LEU A 975 44.51 -19.76 -6.98
C LEU A 975 44.43 -19.90 -5.45
N THR A 976 45.49 -20.40 -4.79
CA THR A 976 45.57 -20.37 -3.32
C THR A 976 45.60 -18.95 -2.76
N ALA A 977 46.34 -18.02 -3.37
CA ALA A 977 46.36 -16.63 -2.92
C ALA A 977 44.98 -15.95 -3.03
N LEU A 978 44.16 -16.33 -4.01
CA LEU A 978 42.80 -15.83 -4.18
C LEU A 978 41.80 -16.49 -3.21
N VAL A 979 41.97 -17.78 -2.93
CA VAL A 979 41.12 -18.55 -2.01
C VAL A 979 41.40 -18.20 -0.55
N ASP A 980 42.65 -17.91 -0.20
CA ASP A 980 43.04 -17.48 1.16
C ASP A 980 42.79 -15.99 1.40
N ALA A 981 42.56 -15.20 0.35
CA ALA A 981 42.34 -13.76 0.44
C ALA A 981 41.23 -13.37 1.44
N PRO A 982 40.06 -14.02 1.49
CA PRO A 982 39.03 -13.70 2.49
C PRO A 982 39.51 -13.94 3.92
N ALA A 983 40.33 -14.96 4.17
CA ALA A 983 40.88 -15.26 5.49
C ALA A 983 41.96 -14.24 5.89
N VAL A 984 42.84 -13.85 4.98
CA VAL A 984 43.87 -12.82 5.21
C VAL A 984 43.25 -11.43 5.40
N ILE A 985 42.18 -11.12 4.66
CA ILE A 985 41.41 -9.87 4.79
C ILE A 985 40.66 -9.84 6.12
N ALA A 986 40.03 -10.94 6.53
CA ALA A 986 39.39 -11.07 7.84
C ALA A 986 40.42 -10.99 8.99
N ASP A 987 41.59 -11.60 8.85
CA ASP A 987 42.67 -11.49 9.84
C ASP A 987 43.25 -10.07 9.89
N GLY A 988 43.35 -9.40 8.74
CA GLY A 988 43.70 -7.97 8.67
C GLY A 988 42.69 -7.08 9.41
N PHE A 989 41.39 -7.34 9.25
CA PHE A 989 40.31 -6.64 9.95
C PHE A 989 40.33 -6.87 11.46
N LEU A 990 40.60 -8.10 11.89
CA LEU A 990 40.55 -8.49 13.30
C LEU A 990 41.86 -8.16 14.04
N ASN A 991 43.02 -8.50 13.47
CA ASN A 991 44.33 -8.45 14.16
C ASN A 991 45.40 -7.59 13.45
N GLY A 992 45.14 -7.13 12.22
CA GLY A 992 46.15 -6.48 11.36
C GLY A 992 46.60 -5.09 11.85
N GLN A 993 47.84 -4.72 11.52
CA GLN A 993 48.43 -3.41 11.82
C GLN A 993 48.97 -2.78 10.53
N TYR A 994 48.63 -1.51 10.30
CA TYR A 994 49.09 -0.72 9.16
C TYR A 994 49.56 0.66 9.62
N VAL A 995 50.83 0.99 9.34
CA VAL A 995 51.41 2.32 9.63
C VAL A 995 51.60 3.04 8.30
N LEU A 996 51.16 4.29 8.21
CA LEU A 996 51.28 5.07 6.97
C LEU A 996 52.77 5.18 6.53
N PRO A 997 53.10 4.95 5.24
CA PRO A 997 54.48 5.02 4.75
C PRO A 997 55.09 6.43 4.84
N THR A 998 54.24 7.46 4.79
CA THR A 998 54.64 8.86 5.01
C THR A 998 54.10 9.32 6.36
N PRO A 999 54.96 9.52 7.38
CA PRO A 999 54.51 9.95 8.70
C PRO A 999 53.86 11.33 8.65
N LEU A 1000 52.80 11.50 9.45
CA LEU A 1000 52.11 12.78 9.61
C LEU A 1000 53.12 13.79 10.14
N THR A 1001 53.37 14.81 9.33
CA THR A 1001 54.49 15.72 9.51
C THR A 1001 54.02 16.94 10.29
N LEU A 1002 54.43 17.04 11.56
CA LEU A 1002 54.15 18.19 12.40
C LEU A 1002 55.38 19.11 12.45
N THR A 1003 55.25 20.26 11.83
CA THR A 1003 56.33 21.25 11.72
C THR A 1003 56.32 22.16 12.93
N VAL A 1004 57.33 22.08 13.79
CA VAL A 1004 57.41 22.87 15.02
C VAL A 1004 58.60 23.83 14.96
N PRO A 1005 58.40 25.14 15.18
CA PRO A 1005 59.53 26.06 15.29
C PRO A 1005 60.30 25.80 16.60
N PHE A 1006 61.61 25.56 16.51
CA PHE A 1006 62.49 25.29 17.66
C PHE A 1006 63.66 26.29 17.72
N VAL A 1007 64.05 26.69 18.93
CA VAL A 1007 65.17 27.61 19.18
C VAL A 1007 66.07 26.99 20.26
N VAL A 1008 67.32 26.68 19.92
CA VAL A 1008 68.33 26.23 20.92
C VAL A 1008 68.89 27.46 21.64
N PRO A 1009 69.02 27.45 22.98
CA PRO A 1009 69.72 28.50 23.69
C PRO A 1009 71.24 28.24 23.66
N LEU A 1010 71.87 28.41 22.50
CA LEU A 1010 73.30 28.70 22.43
C LEU A 1010 73.55 29.76 21.36
N ILE A 1011 74.39 30.72 21.72
CA ILE A 1011 74.50 32.03 21.10
C ILE A 1011 74.88 31.90 19.61
N GLY A 1012 73.96 32.29 18.72
CA GLY A 1012 74.31 32.77 17.38
C GLY A 1012 73.95 31.91 16.16
N VAL A 1013 72.92 31.04 16.18
CA VAL A 1013 72.48 30.34 14.95
C VAL A 1013 70.95 30.40 14.74
N VAL A 1014 70.57 30.55 13.47
CA VAL A 1014 69.24 30.73 12.84
C VAL A 1014 68.16 29.76 13.38
N PRO A 1015 66.87 30.15 13.49
CA PRO A 1015 65.77 29.25 13.84
C PRO A 1015 65.79 28.01 12.95
N GLN A 1016 65.86 26.84 13.58
CA GLN A 1016 65.76 25.57 12.88
C GLN A 1016 64.35 25.04 13.12
N THR A 1017 63.60 24.86 12.04
CA THR A 1017 62.31 24.20 12.11
C THR A 1017 62.55 22.72 12.34
N ILE A 1018 62.15 22.20 13.50
CA ILE A 1018 62.23 20.77 13.77
C ILE A 1018 60.92 20.15 13.31
N THR A 1019 61.04 19.21 12.39
CA THR A 1019 59.92 18.44 11.89
C THR A 1019 59.79 17.17 12.71
N LEU A 1020 58.70 17.04 13.47
CA LEU A 1020 58.34 15.80 14.15
C LEU A 1020 57.52 14.95 13.19
N GLN A 1021 58.03 13.76 12.87
CA GLN A 1021 57.36 12.80 12.02
C GLN A 1021 56.64 11.77 12.88
N ASN A 1022 55.32 11.88 12.99
CA ASN A 1022 54.52 10.99 13.81
C ASN A 1022 54.11 9.75 13.01
N ASN A 1023 54.45 8.57 13.52
CA ASN A 1023 54.03 7.29 12.98
C ASN A 1023 52.76 6.86 13.72
N VAL A 1024 51.60 7.20 13.16
CA VAL A 1024 50.30 6.83 13.71
C VAL A 1024 49.92 5.43 13.20
N PRO A 1025 49.78 4.42 14.08
CA PRO A 1025 49.37 3.07 13.68
C PRO A 1025 47.86 2.96 13.51
N PHE A 1026 47.41 2.27 12.47
CA PHE A 1026 46.02 1.91 12.19
C PHE A 1026 45.84 0.41 12.38
N ASN A 1027 45.05 0.03 13.38
CA ASN A 1027 45.00 -1.34 13.89
C ASN A 1027 43.63 -2.00 13.71
N GLY A 1028 43.63 -3.33 13.61
CA GLY A 1028 42.43 -4.17 13.57
C GLY A 1028 41.69 -4.21 14.91
N ILE A 1029 40.45 -4.68 14.88
CA ILE A 1029 39.48 -4.57 16.00
C ILE A 1029 40.01 -5.10 17.35
N LEU A 1030 40.83 -6.14 17.33
CA LEU A 1030 41.31 -6.86 18.52
C LEU A 1030 42.78 -6.57 18.85
N HIS A 1031 43.44 -5.68 18.11
CA HIS A 1031 44.87 -5.41 18.31
C HIS A 1031 45.13 -4.75 19.68
N PRO A 1032 46.18 -5.12 20.43
CA PRO A 1032 46.49 -4.50 21.73
C PRO A 1032 46.73 -2.98 21.65
N LEU A 1033 46.56 -2.26 22.76
CA LEU A 1033 46.86 -0.81 22.82
C LEU A 1033 48.38 -0.57 22.76
N GLU A 1034 48.80 0.36 21.89
CA GLU A 1034 50.20 0.76 21.73
C GLU A 1034 50.35 2.28 21.78
N ARG A 1035 51.57 2.76 22.04
CA ARG A 1035 51.87 4.20 22.11
C ARG A 1035 52.35 4.74 20.77
N ILE A 1036 51.96 5.97 20.44
CA ILE A 1036 52.44 6.65 19.23
C ILE A 1036 53.96 6.87 19.33
N THR A 1037 54.68 6.38 18.32
CA THR A 1037 56.11 6.64 18.13
C THR A 1037 56.32 7.79 17.16
N ALA A 1038 57.28 8.66 17.45
CA ALA A 1038 57.69 9.74 16.56
C ALA A 1038 59.17 9.61 16.20
N ILE A 1039 59.53 10.06 15.01
CA ILE A 1039 60.92 10.18 14.58
C ILE A 1039 61.30 11.65 14.57
N ALA A 1040 62.38 11.99 15.27
CA ALA A 1040 62.90 13.34 15.38
C ALA A 1040 64.37 13.39 14.91
N PRO A 1041 64.82 14.46 14.24
CA PRO A 1041 66.24 14.70 14.00
C PRO A 1041 67.00 14.84 15.33
N ASN A 1042 68.14 14.15 15.51
CA ASN A 1042 69.00 14.32 16.68
C ASN A 1042 69.75 15.65 16.57
N PRO A 1043 69.47 16.65 17.43
CA PRO A 1043 70.09 17.97 17.32
C PRO A 1043 71.59 17.99 17.67
N LEU A 1044 72.17 16.90 18.18
CA LEU A 1044 73.58 16.82 18.60
C LEU A 1044 74.51 16.00 17.69
N SER A 1045 73.97 15.08 16.86
CA SER A 1045 74.80 14.18 16.01
C SER A 1045 74.37 14.08 14.54
N GLY A 1046 73.33 14.79 14.11
CA GLY A 1046 72.89 14.86 12.71
C GLY A 1046 72.20 13.62 12.13
N GLY A 1047 72.00 12.56 12.91
CA GLY A 1047 71.21 11.37 12.54
C GLY A 1047 69.76 11.43 13.06
N MET A 1048 68.88 10.52 12.64
CA MET A 1048 67.50 10.42 13.13
C MET A 1048 67.42 9.61 14.44
N LEU A 1049 66.55 10.02 15.39
CA LEU A 1049 66.29 9.33 16.65
C LEU A 1049 64.81 8.91 16.73
N ASN A 1050 64.54 7.65 17.06
CA ASN A 1050 63.19 7.17 17.40
C ASN A 1050 62.86 7.57 18.83
N VAL A 1051 61.75 8.27 19.02
CA VAL A 1051 61.29 8.75 20.34
C VAL A 1051 59.87 8.26 20.58
N THR A 1052 59.68 7.50 21.66
CA THR A 1052 58.34 7.06 22.08
C THR A 1052 57.69 8.19 22.88
N THR A 1053 56.49 8.63 22.47
CA THR A 1053 55.78 9.71 23.15
C THR A 1053 55.07 9.18 24.41
N ASN A 1054 55.12 9.93 25.51
CA ASN A 1054 54.40 9.59 26.73
C ASN A 1054 52.98 10.17 26.64
N GLY A 1055 51.96 9.39 26.30
CA GLY A 1055 50.58 9.91 26.30
C GLY A 1055 49.53 8.87 25.91
N THR A 1056 48.47 9.31 25.22
CA THR A 1056 47.29 8.50 24.82
C THR A 1056 47.72 7.23 24.06
N GLU A 1057 47.29 6.06 24.52
CA GLU A 1057 47.52 4.78 23.85
C GLU A 1057 46.39 4.50 22.85
N ILE A 1058 46.71 3.91 21.70
CA ILE A 1058 45.77 3.65 20.59
C ILE A 1058 45.93 2.20 20.15
N GLY A 1059 44.81 1.48 20.03
CA GLY A 1059 44.79 0.06 19.71
C GLY A 1059 43.59 -0.35 18.87
N GLY A 1060 43.16 -1.59 19.03
CA GLY A 1060 41.87 -2.07 18.56
C GLY A 1060 40.73 -1.54 19.43
N ILE A 1061 39.59 -1.29 18.80
CA ILE A 1061 38.41 -0.72 19.46
C ILE A 1061 37.90 -1.58 20.64
N VAL A 1062 38.08 -2.90 20.60
CA VAL A 1062 37.65 -3.80 21.69
C VAL A 1062 38.53 -3.68 22.94
N PRO A 1063 39.88 -3.77 22.85
CA PRO A 1063 40.76 -3.48 23.98
C PRO A 1063 40.58 -2.08 24.57
N ALA A 1064 40.34 -1.07 23.73
CA ALA A 1064 40.15 0.32 24.17
C ALA A 1064 38.84 0.51 24.95
N LEU A 1065 37.74 -0.11 24.49
CA LEU A 1065 36.43 -0.14 25.17
C LEU A 1065 36.48 -0.87 26.52
N LEU A 1066 37.33 -1.89 26.66
CA LEU A 1066 37.39 -2.72 27.86
C LEU A 1066 38.29 -2.14 28.96
N ASN A 1067 39.40 -1.50 28.59
CA ASN A 1067 40.43 -1.12 29.56
C ASN A 1067 40.73 0.39 29.62
N TYR A 1068 40.69 1.11 28.49
CA TYR A 1068 41.18 2.50 28.44
C TYR A 1068 40.05 3.52 28.59
N TRP A 1069 38.94 3.36 27.86
CA TRP A 1069 37.82 4.32 27.88
C TRP A 1069 37.01 4.31 29.18
N PRO A 1070 36.74 3.17 29.84
CA PRO A 1070 36.10 3.17 31.14
C PRO A 1070 36.91 3.94 32.19
N GLN A 1071 38.24 3.89 32.13
CA GLN A 1071 39.14 4.60 33.04
C GLN A 1071 39.08 6.13 32.82
N GLN A 1072 39.04 6.58 31.57
CA GLN A 1072 38.94 8.00 31.22
C GLN A 1072 37.55 8.57 31.57
N LEU A 1073 36.50 7.78 31.36
CA LEU A 1073 35.14 8.14 31.72
C LEU A 1073 34.95 8.18 33.26
N ALA A 1074 35.54 7.23 33.99
CA ALA A 1074 35.54 7.19 35.46
C ALA A 1074 36.24 8.41 36.07
N ASN A 1075 37.41 8.79 35.54
CA ASN A 1075 38.11 10.00 35.95
C ASN A 1075 37.30 11.28 35.65
N ALA A 1076 36.54 11.33 34.55
CA ALA A 1076 35.71 12.49 34.18
C ALA A 1076 34.40 12.63 34.98
N ILE A 1077 33.90 11.54 35.58
CA ILE A 1077 32.79 11.58 36.55
C ILE A 1077 33.26 11.73 38.01
N GLY A 1078 34.58 11.77 38.25
CA GLY A 1078 35.19 11.97 39.57
C GLY A 1078 35.18 10.74 40.50
N ALA A 1079 35.21 9.53 39.95
CA ALA A 1079 35.15 8.26 40.70
C ALA A 1079 36.52 7.60 40.89
#